data_AF-A0A815GUU5-F1
#
_entry.id   AF-A0A815GUU5-F1
#
_cell.length_a   1.000
_cell.length_b   1.000
_cell.length_c   1.000
_cell.angle_alpha   90.00
_cell.angle_beta   90.00
_cell.angle_gamma   90.00
#
_symmetry.space_group_name_H-M   'P 1'
#
loop_
_entity.id
_entity.type
_entity.pdbx_description
1 polymer ?
#
loop_
_entity_poly.entity_id
_entity_poly.type
_entity_poly.pdbx_seq_one_letter_code
_entity_poly.pdbx_strand_id
1 'polypeptide(L)'
;MPKRVHSASDRDDDVEPSGNQSAPKRSRKAIDDREINDLCQELYDALRAYKSEDGRIVCETFIRLPSKRTHSDYYTLIKQPIDLIRIQQKIRTDEYQTLEQFIDDIELLLTNAKTFYRKNSNECRDANDLSKYFYSKINDENPNQKQIAKKINEIDNEEIIEKKRRGSRQSNGILTNGTTIKVEREESNNNISIDSYYLEEFFTAIYNANINERVMSEIFLFLPSRKLYPDYYLIVTNPIDLKMIATKIQKDQYLTLDDMENDLLLMVSNAKKYNDPKSQIYKDACALRKLITTVRHELELALKTKNDRLRLRKRDVLLSSEIANMDYPEEPDDEDVIRIQQDQQQRQNDDGIDSDTSSLSEEEDSFRILYNAVKTYKLGAQSLIDPFMKLPNKRFHQDYYEEIKRPIAMSVIKNYIKKGRYNELADLFDDLKLIFNNAMQYNQEGSLIYNSAKKLLDVALVKAHELGYDEHKPRLKESRVNISTIPIKEEYIESSVNHQCQSRNNRSSSSQSSNLQSPNSQRGRPSKKILKYIEQNIHNLYTYIREYRENNINLITPFLQLPSSSEYPDYYESIEQPIDMSMIKDKMDKGQYKREQDIVDDLNRMFNNAKSYNVDESYINKNACQLECVLTNKYKKLINKKEKFIKNLISNRTVNQGTIKKSLTCSSLNTLNNKLNNLIQAIKTYTDHHGRILSTAFLTLPSKIDYPDYYEIIQRPIDLKRIESRQYSSINDLSNDLQLMLDNACLFNEPGSTIYRDALSLQRVLINQRQKLTNAEFNVNNVQNLVQDLIWNLFIQTFNAEDSNGHFYTDSFAEFSEQTDNEPFDIVYTYDLIKQNLNQRRYRRLDIFQDDLFKVFERARKLSAIDSQVYQDTIELQKYYIRVRDEMCSHGSVLQSPALLFNENYLQQELVRERTEKDALTNNNNNNNNQNSTSTTKSSDTDENKES
;
A
#
# COMPACT_ATOMS: atom_id res chain seq x y z
N MET A 1 33.81 -53.32 -7.79
CA MET A 1 34.61 -54.14 -8.72
C MET A 1 35.34 -53.20 -9.68
N PRO A 2 36.67 -53.32 -9.86
CA PRO A 2 37.55 -52.15 -10.09
C PRO A 2 38.45 -52.24 -11.35
N LYS A 3 39.28 -51.20 -11.54
CA LYS A 3 40.62 -51.15 -12.21
C LYS A 3 40.74 -50.78 -13.69
N ARG A 4 41.54 -49.73 -13.95
CA ARG A 4 42.90 -49.74 -14.57
C ARG A 4 43.37 -48.27 -14.71
N VAL A 5 44.35 -47.76 -13.96
CA VAL A 5 45.83 -47.93 -14.03
C VAL A 5 46.42 -47.68 -15.42
N HIS A 6 47.16 -46.57 -15.57
CA HIS A 6 48.49 -46.53 -16.21
C HIS A 6 49.34 -45.35 -15.69
N SER A 7 50.43 -45.71 -15.02
CA SER A 7 51.73 -45.00 -14.88
C SER A 7 52.51 -45.07 -16.21
N ALA A 8 53.59 -44.35 -16.55
CA ALA A 8 54.66 -43.58 -15.90
C ALA A 8 55.29 -42.66 -17.01
N SER A 9 55.89 -41.48 -16.77
CA SER A 9 57.27 -41.16 -16.34
C SER A 9 57.98 -40.24 -17.37
N ASP A 10 58.54 -39.15 -16.83
CA ASP A 10 59.75 -38.39 -17.22
C ASP A 10 59.82 -37.57 -18.53
N ARG A 11 60.01 -36.23 -18.39
CA ARG A 11 61.30 -35.52 -18.64
C ARG A 11 61.21 -34.02 -18.34
N ASP A 12 62.31 -33.52 -17.81
CA ASP A 12 62.64 -32.14 -17.42
C ASP A 12 62.61 -31.13 -18.59
N ASP A 13 62.37 -29.85 -18.26
CA ASP A 13 63.09 -28.69 -18.83
C ASP A 13 62.83 -27.42 -17.97
N ASP A 14 63.89 -26.97 -17.28
CA ASP A 14 64.03 -25.65 -16.66
C ASP A 14 64.30 -24.59 -17.73
N VAL A 15 63.46 -23.55 -17.85
CA VAL A 15 63.84 -22.26 -18.45
C VAL A 15 63.02 -21.11 -17.82
N GLU A 16 63.66 -20.28 -17.00
CA GLU A 16 63.24 -18.87 -16.84
C GLU A 16 63.49 -18.11 -18.15
N PRO A 17 62.63 -17.14 -18.50
CA PRO A 17 63.21 -15.79 -18.60
C PRO A 17 62.29 -14.65 -18.13
N SER A 18 62.99 -13.61 -17.71
CA SER A 18 62.57 -12.28 -17.29
C SER A 18 61.82 -11.49 -18.39
N GLY A 19 60.89 -10.61 -17.99
CA GLY A 19 60.30 -9.63 -18.91
C GLY A 19 59.16 -8.79 -18.32
N ASN A 20 59.48 -7.55 -17.95
CA ASN A 20 58.58 -6.43 -17.63
C ASN A 20 57.26 -6.43 -18.41
N GLN A 21 56.12 -6.40 -17.70
CA GLN A 21 54.93 -5.68 -18.15
C GLN A 21 54.29 -4.90 -16.99
N SER A 22 54.18 -3.60 -17.23
CA SER A 22 53.55 -2.56 -16.41
C SER A 22 52.21 -2.97 -15.80
N ALA A 23 52.05 -2.69 -14.51
CA ALA A 23 50.78 -2.77 -13.79
C ALA A 23 49.70 -1.94 -14.51
N PRO A 24 48.49 -2.48 -14.75
CA PRO A 24 47.38 -1.69 -15.26
C PRO A 24 46.90 -0.77 -14.14
N LYS A 25 46.92 0.54 -14.42
CA LYS A 25 46.26 1.57 -13.61
C LYS A 25 44.79 1.17 -13.43
N ARG A 26 44.37 0.88 -12.19
CA ARG A 26 42.96 0.71 -11.82
C ARG A 26 42.22 2.01 -12.14
N SER A 27 41.39 2.01 -13.19
CA SER A 27 40.51 3.13 -13.54
C SER A 27 39.11 2.93 -12.97
N ARG A 28 38.71 3.84 -12.08
CA ARG A 28 37.41 4.56 -12.03
C ARG A 28 36.07 3.80 -12.07
N LYS A 29 35.98 2.51 -11.75
CA LYS A 29 34.72 1.74 -11.89
C LYS A 29 33.99 1.32 -10.59
N ALA A 30 34.45 1.75 -9.41
CA ALA A 30 33.92 1.28 -8.12
C ALA A 30 33.02 2.28 -7.36
N ILE A 31 32.66 3.41 -7.97
CA ILE A 31 31.94 4.52 -7.28
C ILE A 31 30.43 4.52 -7.57
N ASP A 32 29.97 3.77 -8.58
CA ASP A 32 28.64 3.95 -9.19
C ASP A 32 27.56 2.98 -8.70
N ASP A 33 27.90 2.02 -7.83
CA ASP A 33 27.01 0.93 -7.38
C ASP A 33 26.50 1.08 -5.93
N ARG A 34 26.65 2.26 -5.26
CA ARG A 34 26.07 2.46 -3.91
C ARG A 34 24.55 2.72 -4.01
N GLU A 35 23.74 1.89 -3.35
CA GLU A 35 22.29 2.13 -3.25
C GLU A 35 22.05 3.42 -2.44
N ILE A 36 21.19 4.30 -2.96
CA ILE A 36 20.88 5.62 -2.35
C ILE A 36 20.41 5.48 -0.91
N ASN A 37 19.71 4.40 -0.59
CA ASN A 37 19.20 4.16 0.75
C ASN A 37 20.33 3.84 1.76
N ASP A 38 21.38 3.15 1.33
CA ASP A 38 22.55 2.87 2.16
C ASP A 38 23.28 4.17 2.52
N LEU A 39 23.41 5.09 1.54
CA LEU A 39 24.01 6.39 1.76
C LEU A 39 23.16 7.28 2.70
N CYS A 40 21.84 7.25 2.55
CA CYS A 40 20.93 7.94 3.46
C CYS A 40 21.02 7.38 4.89
N GLN A 41 21.12 6.06 5.05
CA GLN A 41 21.24 5.39 6.34
C GLN A 41 22.60 5.71 7.00
N GLU A 42 23.69 5.69 6.25
CA GLU A 42 25.04 6.06 6.72
C GLU A 42 25.08 7.51 7.25
N LEU A 43 24.55 8.46 6.47
CA LEU A 43 24.47 9.87 6.87
C LEU A 43 23.54 10.07 8.08
N TYR A 44 22.43 9.33 8.16
CA TYR A 44 21.52 9.37 9.29
C TYR A 44 22.19 8.89 10.58
N ASP A 45 22.91 7.76 10.52
CA ASP A 45 23.60 7.19 11.68
C ASP A 45 24.77 8.09 12.13
N ALA A 46 25.49 8.69 11.18
CA ALA A 46 26.53 9.68 11.47
C ALA A 46 25.97 10.89 12.23
N LEU A 47 24.79 11.38 11.86
CA LEU A 47 24.12 12.47 12.60
C LEU A 47 23.68 12.04 13.99
N ARG A 48 23.21 10.79 14.14
CA ARG A 48 22.73 10.24 15.41
C ARG A 48 23.86 9.99 16.40
N ALA A 49 25.05 9.65 15.91
CA ALA A 49 26.25 9.43 16.71
C ALA A 49 27.02 10.72 17.04
N TYR A 50 26.69 11.85 16.40
CA TYR A 50 27.44 13.10 16.57
C TYR A 50 27.34 13.65 18.01
N LYS A 51 28.51 13.86 18.60
CA LYS A 51 28.69 14.46 19.93
C LYS A 51 29.34 15.82 19.78
N SER A 52 28.82 16.80 20.52
CA SER A 52 29.43 18.13 20.66
C SER A 52 30.75 18.04 21.45
N GLU A 53 31.54 19.11 21.47
CA GLU A 53 32.80 19.23 22.21
C GLU A 53 32.63 18.90 23.72
N ASP A 54 31.44 19.14 24.26
CA ASP A 54 31.07 18.83 25.65
C ASP A 54 30.63 17.36 25.86
N GLY A 55 30.71 16.51 24.84
CA GLY A 55 30.35 15.09 24.89
C GLY A 55 28.85 14.79 24.81
N ARG A 56 28.00 15.82 24.69
CA ARG A 56 26.54 15.69 24.54
C ARG A 56 26.16 15.25 23.12
N ILE A 57 25.22 14.31 23.00
CA ILE A 57 24.64 13.89 21.71
C ILE A 57 23.71 15.01 21.20
N VAL A 58 24.08 15.63 20.08
CA VAL A 58 23.42 16.85 19.59
C VAL A 58 22.05 16.56 18.98
N CYS A 59 21.85 15.36 18.43
CA CYS A 59 20.62 14.97 17.77
C CYS A 59 19.44 14.72 18.73
N GLU A 60 19.68 14.57 20.04
CA GLU A 60 18.69 14.14 21.04
C GLU A 60 17.44 15.04 21.04
N THR A 61 17.64 16.35 20.86
CA THR A 61 16.59 17.36 20.78
C THR A 61 15.71 17.24 19.53
N PHE A 62 16.17 16.55 18.48
CA PHE A 62 15.49 16.45 17.18
C PHE A 62 14.91 15.06 16.89
N ILE A 63 15.04 14.12 17.83
CA ILE A 63 14.53 12.75 17.66
C ILE A 63 13.01 12.74 17.51
N ARG A 64 12.31 13.58 18.28
CA ARG A 64 10.85 13.67 18.28
C ARG A 64 10.36 15.09 18.13
N LEU A 65 9.25 15.26 17.42
CA LEU A 65 8.54 16.53 17.37
C LEU A 65 8.05 16.99 18.76
N PRO A 66 8.00 18.32 19.01
CA PRO A 66 7.37 18.86 20.22
C PRO A 66 5.91 18.44 20.30
N SER A 67 5.43 17.99 21.47
CA SER A 67 4.05 17.51 21.60
C SER A 67 3.02 18.61 21.28
N LYS A 68 2.06 18.29 20.39
CA LYS A 68 0.97 19.19 19.97
C LYS A 68 0.08 19.70 21.11
N ARG A 69 0.05 19.00 22.24
CA ARG A 69 -0.73 19.38 23.43
C ARG A 69 -0.01 20.41 24.29
N THR A 70 1.31 20.35 24.36
CA THR A 70 2.13 21.24 25.21
C THR A 70 2.77 22.39 24.42
N HIS A 71 2.97 22.20 23.12
CA HIS A 71 3.57 23.16 22.19
C HIS A 71 2.67 23.32 20.96
N SER A 72 1.43 23.80 21.17
CA SER A 72 0.47 24.01 20.08
C SER A 72 0.90 25.14 19.14
N ASP A 73 1.63 26.12 19.67
CA ASP A 73 2.26 27.23 18.97
C ASP A 73 3.28 26.77 17.92
N TYR A 74 4.03 25.70 18.21
CA TYR A 74 4.95 25.07 17.25
C TYR A 74 4.25 24.74 15.92
N TYR A 75 3.09 24.10 15.98
CA TYR A 75 2.33 23.68 14.80
C TYR A 75 1.55 24.81 14.12
N THR A 76 1.45 25.98 14.74
CA THR A 76 0.91 27.17 14.08
C THR A 76 1.97 27.91 13.27
N LEU A 77 3.24 27.83 13.69
CA LEU A 77 4.36 28.50 13.03
C LEU A 77 5.02 27.61 11.98
N ILE A 78 5.21 26.33 12.29
CA ILE A 78 5.89 25.36 11.43
C ILE A 78 4.86 24.65 10.53
N LYS A 79 4.95 24.93 9.22
CA LYS A 79 4.01 24.41 8.21
C LYS A 79 4.24 22.94 7.85
N GLN A 80 5.48 22.47 7.93
CA GLN A 80 5.87 21.10 7.60
C GLN A 80 6.73 20.52 8.74
N PRO A 81 6.12 20.01 9.82
CA PRO A 81 6.83 19.37 10.91
C PRO A 81 7.54 18.08 10.45
N ILE A 82 8.79 17.90 10.85
CA ILE A 82 9.57 16.68 10.62
C ILE A 82 10.49 16.43 11.82
N ASP A 83 10.77 15.16 12.11
CA ASP A 83 11.73 14.70 13.12
C ASP A 83 12.59 13.55 12.59
N LEU A 84 13.64 13.18 13.34
CA LEU A 84 14.55 12.11 12.92
C LEU A 84 13.86 10.75 12.86
N ILE A 85 12.83 10.47 13.69
CA ILE A 85 12.06 9.22 13.59
C ILE A 85 11.36 9.11 12.23
N ARG A 86 10.73 10.20 11.76
CA ARG A 86 10.07 10.24 10.46
C ARG A 86 11.07 10.11 9.32
N ILE A 87 12.23 10.73 9.43
CA ILE A 87 13.32 10.59 8.45
C ILE A 87 13.81 9.13 8.41
N GLN A 88 14.05 8.49 9.56
CA GLN A 88 14.43 7.08 9.64
C GLN A 88 13.38 6.14 9.06
N GLN A 89 12.09 6.45 9.25
CA GLN A 89 11.01 5.69 8.63
C GLN A 89 11.07 5.78 7.10
N LYS A 90 11.29 6.98 6.54
CA LYS A 90 11.42 7.17 5.10
C LYS A 90 12.61 6.41 4.51
N ILE A 91 13.71 6.28 5.25
CA ILE A 91 14.84 5.39 4.88
C ILE A 91 14.38 3.93 4.87
N ARG A 92 13.77 3.43 5.96
CA ARG A 92 13.32 2.03 6.09
C ARG A 92 12.25 1.60 5.09
N THR A 93 11.52 2.55 4.53
CA THR A 93 10.45 2.32 3.55
C THR A 93 10.88 2.59 2.11
N ASP A 94 12.18 2.84 1.89
CA ASP A 94 12.77 3.19 0.59
C ASP A 94 12.05 4.38 -0.08
N GLU A 95 11.59 5.36 0.71
CA GLU A 95 10.85 6.53 0.20
C GLU A 95 11.77 7.56 -0.46
N TYR A 96 13.07 7.56 -0.15
CA TYR A 96 14.05 8.43 -0.78
C TYR A 96 14.57 7.84 -2.09
N GLN A 97 14.21 8.48 -3.21
CA GLN A 97 14.64 8.08 -4.54
C GLN A 97 15.95 8.76 -4.96
N THR A 98 16.32 9.84 -4.27
CA THR A 98 17.55 10.61 -4.50
C THR A 98 18.12 11.08 -3.17
N LEU A 99 19.44 11.24 -3.11
CA LEU A 99 20.11 11.80 -1.93
C LEU A 99 19.62 13.23 -1.63
N GLU A 100 19.28 14.00 -2.67
CA GLU A 100 18.73 15.36 -2.54
C GLU A 100 17.46 15.38 -1.68
N GLN A 101 16.54 14.41 -1.86
CA GLN A 101 15.31 14.32 -1.07
C GLN A 101 15.57 14.06 0.43
N PHE A 102 16.63 13.32 0.75
CA PHE A 102 17.06 13.11 2.13
C PHE A 102 17.71 14.36 2.72
N ILE A 103 18.56 15.04 1.93
CA ILE A 103 19.17 16.31 2.31
C ILE A 103 18.09 17.37 2.58
N ASP A 104 17.08 17.49 1.73
CA ASP A 104 15.96 18.41 1.88
C ASP A 104 15.21 18.19 3.22
N ASP A 105 14.98 16.94 3.60
CA ASP A 105 14.30 16.60 4.85
C ASP A 105 15.15 16.90 6.09
N ILE A 106 16.48 16.70 6.02
CA ILE A 106 17.41 17.11 7.08
C ILE A 106 17.52 18.64 7.16
N GLU A 107 17.57 19.33 6.03
CA GLU A 107 17.54 20.81 5.98
C GLU A 107 16.22 21.35 6.55
N LEU A 108 15.10 20.70 6.25
CA LEU A 108 13.79 21.05 6.80
C LEU A 108 13.75 20.88 8.32
N LEU A 109 14.30 19.77 8.85
CA LEU A 109 14.43 19.54 10.29
C LEU A 109 15.18 20.69 10.97
N LEU A 110 16.37 21.02 10.45
CA LEU A 110 17.25 22.04 11.02
C LEU A 110 16.67 23.45 10.84
N THR A 111 16.03 23.73 9.71
CA THR A 111 15.39 25.02 9.43
C THR A 111 14.18 25.24 10.33
N ASN A 112 13.35 24.21 10.54
CA ASN A 112 12.23 24.28 11.47
C ASN A 112 12.69 24.57 12.89
N ALA A 113 13.76 23.91 13.34
CA ALA A 113 14.36 24.18 14.64
C ALA A 113 14.84 25.64 14.78
N LYS A 114 15.58 26.16 13.79
CA LYS A 114 16.06 27.56 13.78
C LYS A 114 14.92 28.59 13.66
N THR A 115 13.81 28.21 13.05
CA THR A 115 12.63 29.09 12.88
C THR A 115 11.81 29.18 14.16
N PHE A 116 11.67 28.07 14.89
CA PHE A 116 10.88 28.01 16.12
C PHE A 116 11.65 28.46 17.36
N TYR A 117 12.89 27.97 17.54
CA TYR A 117 13.68 28.25 18.72
C TYR A 117 14.43 29.59 18.61
N ARG A 118 14.62 30.27 19.75
CA ARG A 118 15.34 31.55 19.80
C ARG A 118 16.82 31.32 19.49
N LYS A 119 17.48 32.28 18.80
CA LYS A 119 18.90 32.21 18.42
C LYS A 119 19.88 31.87 19.56
N ASN A 120 19.52 32.18 20.80
CA ASN A 120 20.37 31.95 21.98
C ASN A 120 20.06 30.62 22.71
N SER A 121 19.08 29.86 22.25
CA SER A 121 18.67 28.61 22.90
C SER A 121 19.64 27.47 22.58
N ASN A 122 19.65 26.44 23.43
CA ASN A 122 20.50 25.26 23.22
C ASN A 122 20.09 24.51 21.96
N GLU A 123 18.80 24.44 21.66
CA GLU A 123 18.23 23.78 20.49
C GLU A 123 18.61 24.49 19.18
N CYS A 124 18.71 25.82 19.19
CA CYS A 124 19.19 26.56 18.02
C CYS A 124 20.71 26.40 17.83
N ARG A 125 21.48 26.30 18.91
CA ARG A 125 22.92 25.98 18.84
C ARG A 125 23.14 24.57 18.29
N ASP A 126 22.39 23.61 18.82
CA ASP A 126 22.40 22.21 18.35
C ASP A 126 22.05 22.12 16.86
N ALA A 127 21.04 22.86 16.40
CA ALA A 127 20.67 22.89 14.98
C ALA A 127 21.76 23.54 14.10
N ASN A 128 22.57 24.46 14.63
CA ASN A 128 23.70 25.03 13.89
C ASN A 128 24.90 24.09 13.86
N ASP A 129 25.21 23.44 14.98
CA ASP A 129 26.32 22.52 15.10
C ASP A 129 26.08 21.24 14.28
N LEU A 130 24.87 20.67 14.37
CA LEU A 130 24.46 19.52 13.57
C LEU A 130 24.43 19.84 12.07
N SER A 131 24.04 21.08 11.69
CA SER A 131 24.08 21.55 10.30
C SER A 131 25.51 21.63 9.76
N LYS A 132 26.45 22.20 10.53
CA LYS A 132 27.87 22.27 10.13
C LYS A 132 28.46 20.88 9.94
N TYR A 133 28.20 19.98 10.89
CA TYR A 133 28.67 18.61 10.83
C TYR A 133 28.09 17.84 9.64
N PHE A 134 26.79 17.98 9.39
CA PHE A 134 26.10 17.34 8.25
C PHE A 134 26.73 17.70 6.91
N TYR A 135 26.94 18.99 6.65
CA TYR A 135 27.56 19.42 5.39
C TYR A 135 29.05 19.07 5.30
N SER A 136 29.76 18.96 6.43
CA SER A 136 31.13 18.43 6.42
C SER A 136 31.13 16.98 5.92
N LYS A 137 30.26 16.12 6.48
CA LYS A 137 30.17 14.71 6.11
C LYS A 137 29.71 14.50 4.65
N ILE A 138 28.73 15.26 4.16
CA ILE A 138 28.32 15.21 2.75
C ILE A 138 29.47 15.55 1.80
N ASN A 139 30.29 16.54 2.14
CA ASN A 139 31.41 16.96 1.30
C ASN A 139 32.57 15.93 1.30
N ASP A 140 32.75 15.20 2.40
CA ASP A 140 33.76 14.13 2.51
C ASP A 140 33.37 12.88 1.70
N GLU A 141 32.07 12.57 1.60
CA GLU A 141 31.57 11.39 0.90
C GLU A 141 31.36 11.58 -0.61
N ASN A 142 31.26 12.83 -1.11
CA ASN A 142 30.95 13.10 -2.52
C ASN A 142 31.74 14.29 -3.14
N PRO A 143 33.01 14.10 -3.55
CA PRO A 143 33.89 15.20 -3.98
C PRO A 143 33.55 15.85 -5.33
N ASN A 144 32.59 15.32 -6.10
CA ASN A 144 32.19 15.86 -7.41
C ASN A 144 31.18 17.03 -7.33
N GLN A 145 30.65 17.36 -6.15
CA GLN A 145 29.75 18.51 -5.95
C GLN A 145 30.44 19.66 -5.22
N LYS A 146 31.46 20.27 -5.85
CA LYS A 146 32.11 21.51 -5.36
C LYS A 146 31.22 22.78 -5.38
N GLN A 147 29.90 22.65 -5.51
CA GLN A 147 28.96 23.79 -5.50
C GLN A 147 28.33 24.05 -4.13
N ILE A 148 28.30 23.07 -3.22
CA ILE A 148 27.62 23.21 -1.90
C ILE A 148 28.43 24.09 -0.93
N ALA A 149 29.77 24.03 -1.01
CA ALA A 149 30.67 24.90 -0.23
C ALA A 149 30.50 26.41 -0.53
N LYS A 150 29.83 26.80 -1.62
CA LYS A 150 29.49 28.21 -1.89
C LYS A 150 28.29 28.71 -1.07
N LYS A 151 27.32 27.86 -0.76
CA LYS A 151 26.14 28.24 0.06
C LYS A 151 26.54 28.59 1.51
N ILE A 152 27.60 27.96 2.03
CA ILE A 152 28.11 28.22 3.39
C ILE A 152 28.66 29.66 3.52
N ASN A 153 29.25 30.22 2.46
CA ASN A 153 29.83 31.58 2.50
C ASN A 153 28.81 32.70 2.20
N GLU A 154 27.60 32.36 1.77
CA GLU A 154 26.54 33.33 1.47
C GLU A 154 25.62 33.60 2.68
N ILE A 155 25.63 32.72 3.70
CA ILE A 155 24.79 32.87 4.90
C ILE A 155 25.39 33.88 5.91
N ASP A 156 26.68 34.20 5.81
CA ASP A 156 27.35 35.17 6.71
C ASP A 156 27.29 36.63 6.22
N ASN A 157 26.67 36.93 5.07
CA ASN A 157 26.71 38.28 4.46
C ASN A 157 25.35 38.80 3.94
N GLU A 158 24.29 38.77 4.75
CA GLU A 158 23.08 39.58 4.50
C GLU A 158 22.78 40.52 5.67
N GLU A 159 23.72 41.44 5.90
CA GLU A 159 23.42 42.75 6.43
C GLU A 159 24.11 43.75 5.50
N ILE A 160 23.36 44.38 4.56
CA ILE A 160 23.61 45.70 3.92
C ILE A 160 22.74 45.89 2.65
N ILE A 161 21.73 46.74 2.81
CA ILE A 161 21.27 47.78 1.88
C ILE A 161 20.34 47.36 0.72
N GLU A 162 19.09 47.22 1.12
CA GLU A 162 17.97 48.06 0.66
C GLU A 162 18.40 49.45 0.15
N LYS A 163 18.71 49.58 -1.15
CA LYS A 163 18.64 50.83 -1.97
C LYS A 163 19.06 50.54 -3.41
N LYS A 164 18.09 50.18 -4.26
CA LYS A 164 17.94 50.65 -5.66
C LYS A 164 16.71 49.99 -6.32
N ARG A 165 15.53 50.42 -5.88
CA ARG A 165 14.40 50.56 -6.81
C ARG A 165 14.65 51.83 -7.63
N ARG A 166 14.84 51.71 -8.96
CA ARG A 166 14.29 52.62 -9.99
C ARG A 166 14.82 52.30 -11.41
N GLY A 167 13.87 52.15 -12.34
CA GLY A 167 14.01 52.23 -13.81
C GLY A 167 14.40 50.91 -14.49
N SER A 168 13.81 50.44 -15.59
CA SER A 168 12.82 50.99 -16.52
C SER A 168 12.12 49.83 -17.25
N ARG A 169 10.88 50.08 -17.68
CA ARG A 169 10.07 49.24 -18.57
C ARG A 169 10.54 49.35 -20.04
N GLN A 170 9.99 48.44 -20.87
CA GLN A 170 9.95 48.35 -22.34
C GLN A 170 11.09 47.52 -22.96
N SER A 171 10.91 46.74 -24.03
CA SER A 171 9.78 46.21 -24.82
C SER A 171 10.39 45.28 -25.89
N ASN A 172 9.56 44.36 -26.42
CA ASN A 172 9.74 43.53 -27.63
C ASN A 172 10.79 43.95 -28.68
N GLY A 173 11.43 42.96 -29.32
CA GLY A 173 11.97 43.13 -30.67
C GLY A 173 13.02 42.12 -31.09
N ILE A 174 12.59 41.12 -31.86
CA ILE A 174 13.43 40.28 -32.73
C ILE A 174 14.26 41.16 -33.67
N LEU A 175 15.53 40.83 -33.90
CA LEU A 175 16.12 40.66 -35.24
C LEU A 175 17.60 40.25 -35.18
N THR A 176 17.87 39.27 -36.03
CA THR A 176 19.15 38.70 -36.46
C THR A 176 19.97 39.66 -37.30
N ASN A 177 21.30 39.46 -37.32
CA ASN A 177 22.28 39.57 -38.42
C ASN A 177 23.67 39.39 -37.76
N GLY A 178 24.48 38.35 -37.97
CA GLY A 178 24.76 37.59 -39.18
C GLY A 178 25.98 38.20 -39.86
N THR A 179 27.00 37.38 -40.17
CA THR A 179 28.02 37.46 -41.27
C THR A 179 29.42 37.03 -40.75
N THR A 180 30.15 36.02 -41.26
CA THR A 180 29.94 34.92 -42.24
C THR A 180 31.21 34.04 -42.32
N ILE A 181 31.04 32.78 -42.78
CA ILE A 181 31.89 32.02 -43.76
C ILE A 181 33.25 31.49 -43.25
N LYS A 182 33.69 30.24 -43.45
CA LYS A 182 33.36 29.07 -44.31
C LYS A 182 34.06 27.86 -43.67
N VAL A 183 33.42 26.70 -43.56
CA VAL A 183 34.12 25.42 -43.76
C VAL A 183 33.20 24.50 -44.56
N GLU A 184 33.81 23.85 -45.53
CA GLU A 184 33.21 23.12 -46.63
C GLU A 184 32.44 21.88 -46.18
N ARG A 185 31.39 21.56 -46.94
CA ARG A 185 30.70 20.27 -46.86
C ARG A 185 31.62 19.19 -47.40
N GLU A 186 31.99 18.26 -46.55
CA GLU A 186 32.27 16.89 -46.98
C GLU A 186 31.07 16.03 -46.59
N GLU A 187 30.30 15.65 -47.60
CA GLU A 187 29.33 14.58 -47.53
C GLU A 187 30.08 13.25 -47.38
N SER A 188 30.06 12.65 -46.19
CA SER A 188 30.14 11.19 -46.06
C SER A 188 29.79 10.70 -44.64
N ASN A 189 28.69 9.94 -44.58
CA ASN A 189 28.37 8.90 -43.61
C ASN A 189 28.05 9.30 -42.16
N ASN A 190 26.74 9.41 -41.92
CA ASN A 190 26.03 9.37 -40.64
C ASN A 190 26.67 8.42 -39.61
N ASN A 191 27.39 8.96 -38.64
CA ASN A 191 27.60 8.33 -37.34
C ASN A 191 26.58 8.93 -36.36
N ILE A 192 25.42 8.29 -36.27
CA ILE A 192 24.46 8.54 -35.18
C ILE A 192 25.19 8.17 -33.87
N SER A 193 25.24 9.10 -32.90
CA SER A 193 25.82 8.81 -31.58
C SER A 193 25.13 7.57 -31.01
N ILE A 194 25.90 6.66 -30.41
CA ILE A 194 25.38 5.44 -29.78
C ILE A 194 24.20 5.75 -28.85
N ASP A 195 24.27 6.86 -28.12
CA ASP A 195 23.24 7.31 -27.18
C ASP A 195 21.93 7.73 -27.89
N SER A 196 22.02 8.31 -29.08
CA SER A 196 20.85 8.73 -29.89
C SER A 196 20.04 7.51 -30.39
N TYR A 197 20.71 6.39 -30.68
CA TYR A 197 20.04 5.15 -31.06
C TYR A 197 19.24 4.54 -29.90
N TYR A 198 19.84 4.49 -28.70
CA TYR A 198 19.17 3.93 -27.52
C TYR A 198 18.00 4.80 -27.06
N LEU A 199 18.11 6.12 -27.17
CA LEU A 199 17.00 7.04 -26.91
C LEU A 199 15.84 6.80 -27.88
N GLU A 200 16.12 6.60 -29.17
CA GLU A 200 15.10 6.31 -30.18
C GLU A 200 14.42 4.95 -29.95
N GLU A 201 15.21 3.93 -29.60
CA GLU A 201 14.69 2.59 -29.30
C GLU A 201 13.82 2.61 -28.05
N PHE A 202 14.25 3.33 -27.01
CA PHE A 202 13.48 3.53 -25.78
C PHE A 202 12.15 4.23 -26.10
N PHE A 203 12.18 5.31 -26.88
CA PHE A 203 10.98 6.06 -27.25
C PHE A 203 10.01 5.19 -28.04
N THR A 204 10.53 4.44 -29.01
CA THR A 204 9.75 3.57 -29.90
C THR A 204 9.06 2.45 -29.13
N ALA A 205 9.74 1.85 -28.15
CA ALA A 205 9.17 0.80 -27.33
C ALA A 205 7.99 1.31 -26.47
N ILE A 206 8.12 2.53 -25.92
CA ILE A 206 7.05 3.14 -25.12
C ILE A 206 5.88 3.60 -26.01
N TYR A 207 6.17 4.21 -27.16
CA TYR A 207 5.13 4.67 -28.07
C TYR A 207 4.28 3.51 -28.62
N ASN A 208 4.88 2.35 -28.90
CA ASN A 208 4.16 1.20 -29.46
C ASN A 208 3.56 0.26 -28.40
N ALA A 209 3.47 0.71 -27.14
CA ALA A 209 2.92 -0.08 -26.04
C ALA A 209 1.42 -0.34 -26.23
N ASN A 210 1.02 -1.61 -26.33
CA ASN A 210 -0.37 -2.02 -26.54
C ASN A 210 -0.86 -2.98 -25.43
N ILE A 211 -2.13 -2.83 -25.01
CA ILE A 211 -2.82 -3.83 -24.17
C ILE A 211 -4.18 -4.12 -24.81
N ASN A 212 -4.43 -5.39 -25.15
CA ASN A 212 -5.67 -5.86 -25.78
C ASN A 212 -6.05 -5.01 -27.02
N GLU A 213 -5.10 -4.82 -27.94
CA GLU A 213 -5.26 -4.07 -29.21
C GLU A 213 -5.48 -2.54 -29.07
N ARG A 214 -5.48 -2.00 -27.85
CA ARG A 214 -5.52 -0.54 -27.60
C ARG A 214 -4.13 0.02 -27.40
N VAL A 215 -3.77 1.04 -28.20
CA VAL A 215 -2.51 1.78 -28.10
C VAL A 215 -2.54 2.65 -26.84
N MET A 216 -1.60 2.42 -25.93
CA MET A 216 -1.56 3.14 -24.64
C MET A 216 -1.11 4.58 -24.79
N SER A 217 -0.21 4.83 -25.74
CA SER A 217 0.50 6.10 -25.92
C SER A 217 -0.39 7.25 -26.43
N GLU A 218 -1.51 6.95 -27.09
CA GLU A 218 -2.39 7.96 -27.71
C GLU A 218 -2.84 9.04 -26.71
N ILE A 219 -3.23 8.63 -25.49
CA ILE A 219 -3.72 9.57 -24.47
C ILE A 219 -2.61 10.36 -23.76
N PHE A 220 -1.35 9.96 -23.95
CA PHE A 220 -0.16 10.62 -23.41
C PHE A 220 0.60 11.40 -24.48
N LEU A 221 0.11 11.39 -25.73
CA LEU A 221 0.79 12.00 -26.88
C LEU A 221 0.87 13.52 -26.75
N PHE A 222 -0.22 14.14 -26.31
CA PHE A 222 -0.34 15.58 -26.13
C PHE A 222 -0.83 15.92 -24.71
N LEU A 223 -0.39 17.06 -24.20
CA LEU A 223 -0.92 17.63 -22.98
C LEU A 223 -2.43 17.88 -23.07
N PRO A 224 -3.17 17.75 -21.94
CA PRO A 224 -4.58 18.12 -21.91
C PRO A 224 -4.81 19.59 -22.29
N SER A 225 -5.85 19.88 -23.08
CA SER A 225 -6.21 21.27 -23.43
C SER A 225 -6.37 22.13 -22.18
N ARG A 226 -5.76 23.31 -22.19
CA ARG A 226 -5.85 24.26 -21.05
C ARG A 226 -7.26 24.78 -20.86
N LYS A 227 -8.04 24.82 -21.94
CA LYS A 227 -9.41 25.31 -21.94
C LYS A 227 -10.41 24.27 -21.44
N LEU A 228 -10.22 23.01 -21.82
CA LEU A 228 -11.07 21.89 -21.35
C LEU A 228 -10.73 21.43 -19.94
N TYR A 229 -9.43 21.43 -19.59
CA TYR A 229 -8.91 20.93 -18.32
C TYR A 229 -8.05 22.00 -17.62
N PRO A 230 -8.63 23.15 -17.24
CA PRO A 230 -7.87 24.22 -16.58
C PRO A 230 -7.34 23.80 -15.20
N ASP A 231 -8.06 22.92 -14.51
CA ASP A 231 -7.72 22.37 -13.20
C ASP A 231 -6.52 21.40 -13.25
N TYR A 232 -6.29 20.73 -14.38
CA TYR A 232 -5.10 19.91 -14.60
C TYR A 232 -3.83 20.69 -14.31
N TYR A 233 -3.74 21.92 -14.79
CA TYR A 233 -2.57 22.79 -14.62
C TYR A 233 -2.49 23.46 -13.24
N LEU A 234 -3.52 23.32 -12.40
CA LEU A 234 -3.47 23.70 -10.98
C LEU A 234 -2.94 22.56 -10.11
N ILE A 235 -3.20 21.31 -10.50
CA ILE A 235 -2.83 20.10 -9.76
C ILE A 235 -1.45 19.58 -10.20
N VAL A 236 -1.19 19.58 -11.50
CA VAL A 236 0.04 19.11 -12.14
C VAL A 236 0.98 20.30 -12.35
N THR A 237 2.06 20.32 -11.56
CA THR A 237 3.02 21.44 -11.49
C THR A 237 4.01 21.43 -12.65
N ASN A 238 4.42 20.25 -13.13
CA ASN A 238 5.38 20.08 -14.22
C ASN A 238 4.74 19.24 -15.35
N PRO A 239 3.87 19.81 -16.19
CA PRO A 239 3.24 19.09 -17.29
C PRO A 239 4.27 18.62 -18.33
N ILE A 240 4.13 17.37 -18.79
CA ILE A 240 4.94 16.79 -19.87
C ILE A 240 4.12 15.77 -20.66
N ASP A 241 4.37 15.66 -21.97
CA ASP A 241 3.74 14.70 -22.89
C ASP A 241 4.80 14.01 -23.78
N LEU A 242 4.40 12.96 -24.53
CA LEU A 242 5.32 12.24 -25.41
C LEU A 242 5.85 13.10 -26.56
N LYS A 243 5.11 14.13 -27.01
CA LYS A 243 5.57 15.03 -28.06
C LYS A 243 6.71 15.95 -27.61
N MET A 244 6.66 16.43 -26.37
CA MET A 244 7.75 17.15 -25.71
C MET A 244 8.97 16.26 -25.56
N ILE A 245 8.79 15.01 -25.14
CA ILE A 245 9.87 14.02 -25.02
C ILE A 245 10.50 13.75 -26.40
N ALA A 246 9.69 13.54 -27.44
CA ALA A 246 10.16 13.39 -28.82
C ALA A 246 10.95 14.63 -29.30
N THR A 247 10.47 15.83 -28.97
CA THR A 247 11.15 17.09 -29.29
C THR A 247 12.49 17.21 -28.57
N LYS A 248 12.56 16.76 -27.31
CA LYS A 248 13.81 16.74 -26.52
C LYS A 248 14.83 15.76 -27.09
N ILE A 249 14.39 14.61 -27.61
CA ILE A 249 15.25 13.66 -28.35
C ILE A 249 15.82 14.34 -29.60
N GLN A 250 14.98 14.95 -30.43
CA GLN A 250 15.40 15.59 -31.68
C GLN A 250 16.30 16.82 -31.50
N LYS A 251 16.25 17.45 -30.32
CA LYS A 251 17.11 18.59 -29.96
C LYS A 251 18.35 18.18 -29.16
N ASP A 252 18.62 16.88 -29.04
CA ASP A 252 19.72 16.32 -28.23
C ASP A 252 19.74 16.87 -26.79
N GLN A 253 18.56 17.05 -26.17
CA GLN A 253 18.41 17.59 -24.82
C GLN A 253 18.46 16.52 -23.73
N TYR A 254 18.55 15.24 -24.11
CA TYR A 254 18.83 14.14 -23.20
C TYR A 254 20.29 13.74 -23.36
N LEU A 255 21.05 13.81 -22.26
CA LEU A 255 22.46 13.39 -22.25
C LEU A 255 22.57 11.90 -21.94
N THR A 256 21.60 11.36 -21.20
CA THR A 256 21.56 9.97 -20.74
C THR A 256 20.16 9.36 -20.93
N LEU A 257 20.09 8.02 -20.89
CA LEU A 257 18.81 7.31 -20.83
C LEU A 257 18.03 7.65 -19.55
N ASP A 258 18.71 8.03 -18.47
CA ASP A 258 18.11 8.42 -17.20
C ASP A 258 17.36 9.75 -17.31
N ASP A 259 17.90 10.72 -18.06
CA ASP A 259 17.22 11.99 -18.30
C ASP A 259 15.87 11.79 -19.03
N MET A 260 15.85 10.85 -19.98
CA MET A 260 14.63 10.49 -20.70
C MET A 260 13.68 9.63 -19.85
N GLU A 261 14.20 8.70 -19.05
CA GLU A 261 13.40 7.90 -18.12
C GLU A 261 12.69 8.79 -17.09
N ASN A 262 13.39 9.78 -16.54
CA ASN A 262 12.82 10.73 -15.59
C ASN A 262 11.61 11.48 -16.18
N ASP A 263 11.70 11.92 -17.43
CA ASP A 263 10.61 12.58 -18.12
C ASP A 263 9.43 11.63 -18.44
N LEU A 264 9.72 10.38 -18.83
CA LEU A 264 8.71 9.34 -19.04
C LEU A 264 7.99 8.97 -17.72
N LEU A 265 8.73 8.89 -16.61
CA LEU A 265 8.18 8.64 -15.28
C LEU A 265 7.40 9.84 -14.75
N LEU A 266 7.85 11.07 -15.05
CA LEU A 266 7.11 12.30 -14.73
C LEU A 266 5.76 12.33 -15.45
N MET A 267 5.73 11.98 -16.74
CA MET A 267 4.48 11.86 -17.52
C MET A 267 3.49 10.88 -16.85
N VAL A 268 3.97 9.71 -16.44
CA VAL A 268 3.18 8.70 -15.72
C VAL A 268 2.72 9.21 -14.34
N SER A 269 3.62 9.86 -13.60
CA SER A 269 3.33 10.40 -12.27
C SER A 269 2.24 11.47 -12.33
N ASN A 270 2.34 12.39 -13.30
CA ASN A 270 1.34 13.43 -13.55
C ASN A 270 -0.04 12.83 -13.86
N ALA A 271 -0.09 11.80 -14.70
CA ALA A 271 -1.34 11.12 -15.02
C ALA A 271 -1.95 10.44 -13.77
N LYS A 272 -1.13 9.80 -12.93
CA LYS A 272 -1.59 9.21 -11.67
C LYS A 272 -2.02 10.24 -10.62
N LYS A 273 -1.38 11.41 -10.62
CA LYS A 273 -1.68 12.50 -9.68
C LYS A 273 -3.04 13.15 -9.99
N TYR A 274 -3.37 13.31 -11.27
CA TYR A 274 -4.61 13.96 -11.69
C TYR A 274 -5.81 13.00 -11.78
N ASN A 275 -5.60 11.76 -12.23
CA ASN A 275 -6.69 10.83 -12.52
C ASN A 275 -7.03 9.90 -11.34
N ASP A 276 -8.30 9.51 -11.22
CA ASP A 276 -8.76 8.57 -10.19
C ASP A 276 -8.08 7.19 -10.34
N PRO A 277 -7.65 6.52 -9.25
CA PRO A 277 -7.03 5.19 -9.29
C PRO A 277 -7.83 4.08 -10.02
N LYS A 278 -9.15 4.23 -10.15
CA LYS A 278 -10.04 3.30 -10.87
C LYS A 278 -10.13 3.59 -12.36
N SER A 279 -9.73 4.79 -12.80
CA SER A 279 -9.81 5.22 -14.20
C SER A 279 -8.92 4.39 -15.12
N GLN A 280 -9.27 4.32 -16.41
CA GLN A 280 -8.46 3.59 -17.38
C GLN A 280 -7.10 4.25 -17.59
N ILE A 281 -7.03 5.59 -17.63
CA ILE A 281 -5.78 6.35 -17.77
C ILE A 281 -4.81 6.05 -16.62
N TYR A 282 -5.31 5.92 -15.38
CA TYR A 282 -4.47 5.55 -14.23
C TYR A 282 -3.92 4.13 -14.35
N LYS A 283 -4.72 3.17 -14.83
CA LYS A 283 -4.27 1.80 -15.10
C LYS A 283 -3.24 1.75 -16.21
N ASP A 284 -3.44 2.54 -17.27
CA ASP A 284 -2.53 2.66 -18.41
C ASP A 284 -1.20 3.27 -17.97
N ALA A 285 -1.22 4.32 -17.15
CA ALA A 285 -0.03 4.91 -16.53
C ALA A 285 0.71 3.89 -15.66
N CYS A 286 -0.01 3.05 -14.89
CA CYS A 286 0.61 1.98 -14.11
C CYS A 286 1.27 0.90 -14.97
N ALA A 287 0.69 0.59 -16.13
CA ALA A 287 1.25 -0.37 -17.07
C ALA A 287 2.48 0.20 -17.80
N LEU A 288 2.39 1.45 -18.28
CA LEU A 288 3.52 2.17 -18.89
C LEU A 288 4.69 2.29 -17.91
N ARG A 289 4.43 2.55 -16.62
CA ARG A 289 5.50 2.55 -15.60
C ARG A 289 6.31 1.24 -15.58
N LYS A 290 5.61 0.10 -15.58
CA LYS A 290 6.26 -1.22 -15.58
C LYS A 290 7.06 -1.43 -16.86
N LEU A 291 6.48 -1.03 -18.00
CA LEU A 291 7.13 -1.14 -19.30
C LEU A 291 8.40 -0.28 -19.38
N ILE A 292 8.35 0.98 -18.92
CA ILE A 292 9.51 1.90 -18.86
C ILE A 292 10.66 1.23 -18.11
N THR A 293 10.41 0.72 -16.90
CA THR A 293 11.44 0.03 -16.10
C THR A 293 11.96 -1.23 -16.79
N THR A 294 11.10 -2.02 -17.43
CA THR A 294 11.52 -3.23 -18.16
C THR A 294 12.40 -2.89 -19.36
N VAL A 295 11.96 -1.97 -20.23
CA VAL A 295 12.71 -1.55 -21.42
C VAL A 295 14.03 -0.89 -21.02
N ARG A 296 14.03 -0.03 -19.99
CA ARG A 296 15.26 0.58 -19.46
C ARG A 296 16.29 -0.46 -19.06
N HIS A 297 15.87 -1.52 -18.36
CA HIS A 297 16.76 -2.59 -17.94
C HIS A 297 17.29 -3.40 -19.14
N GLU A 298 16.44 -3.69 -20.13
CA GLU A 298 16.85 -4.39 -21.36
C GLU A 298 17.89 -3.59 -22.15
N LEU A 299 17.70 -2.27 -22.32
CA LEU A 299 18.66 -1.40 -23.00
C LEU A 299 19.98 -1.28 -22.21
N GLU A 300 19.92 -1.29 -20.87
CA GLU A 300 21.13 -1.28 -20.03
C GLU A 300 21.95 -2.56 -20.16
N LEU A 301 21.29 -3.71 -20.20
CA LEU A 301 21.94 -4.99 -20.44
C LEU A 301 22.54 -5.05 -21.85
N ALA A 302 21.87 -4.46 -22.85
CA ALA A 302 22.39 -4.33 -24.20
C ALA A 302 23.65 -3.46 -24.26
N LEU A 303 23.68 -2.35 -23.51
CA LEU A 303 24.86 -1.48 -23.36
C LEU A 303 26.04 -2.19 -22.68
N LYS A 304 25.77 -2.99 -21.62
CA LYS A 304 26.81 -3.71 -20.86
C LYS A 304 27.44 -4.86 -21.63
N THR A 305 26.70 -5.51 -22.52
CA THR A 305 27.16 -6.74 -23.20
C THR A 305 27.93 -6.52 -24.50
N LYS A 306 28.08 -5.27 -25.01
CA LYS A 306 28.69 -4.94 -26.31
C LYS A 306 28.30 -5.96 -27.40
N ASN A 307 27.03 -6.37 -27.44
CA ASN A 307 26.56 -7.31 -28.44
C ASN A 307 26.43 -6.58 -29.79
N ASP A 308 27.45 -6.70 -30.64
CA ASP A 308 27.52 -6.22 -32.03
C ASP A 308 26.44 -6.80 -32.99
N ARG A 309 25.43 -7.53 -32.46
CA ARG A 309 24.42 -8.25 -33.25
C ARG A 309 23.16 -7.45 -33.60
N LEU A 310 23.00 -6.23 -33.08
CA LEU A 310 21.87 -5.33 -33.45
C LEU A 310 22.26 -4.32 -34.54
N ARG A 311 23.28 -4.61 -35.34
CA ARG A 311 23.60 -3.83 -36.54
C ARG A 311 22.61 -4.11 -37.68
N LEU A 312 21.92 -3.04 -38.08
CA LEU A 312 21.09 -2.82 -39.28
C LEU A 312 19.65 -3.39 -39.28
N ARG A 313 18.74 -2.59 -38.74
CA ARG A 313 17.62 -2.12 -39.58
C ARG A 313 17.66 -0.60 -39.63
N LYS A 314 18.14 -0.05 -40.77
CA LYS A 314 17.78 1.32 -41.16
C LYS A 314 16.25 1.35 -41.23
N ARG A 315 15.61 1.95 -40.23
CA ARG A 315 14.32 2.60 -40.45
C ARG A 315 14.67 3.97 -41.00
N ASP A 316 14.24 4.26 -42.22
CA ASP A 316 14.53 5.52 -42.89
C ASP A 316 13.79 6.73 -42.26
N VAL A 317 12.97 6.50 -41.22
CA VAL A 317 12.24 7.51 -40.46
C VAL A 317 12.39 7.22 -38.96
N LEU A 318 12.93 8.18 -38.20
CA LEU A 318 12.94 8.18 -36.73
C LEU A 318 11.54 8.58 -36.25
N LEU A 319 10.92 7.74 -35.43
CA LEU A 319 9.58 7.97 -34.90
C LEU A 319 9.53 9.23 -34.03
N SER A 320 10.58 9.50 -33.24
CA SER A 320 10.65 10.74 -32.46
C SER A 320 10.68 11.98 -33.37
N SER A 321 11.24 11.89 -34.58
CA SER A 321 11.21 12.99 -35.56
C SER A 321 9.80 13.23 -36.10
N GLU A 322 9.06 12.16 -36.41
CA GLU A 322 7.67 12.26 -36.86
C GLU A 322 6.78 12.89 -35.79
N ILE A 323 6.89 12.42 -34.55
CA ILE A 323 6.09 12.93 -33.42
C ILE A 323 6.48 14.36 -33.04
N ALA A 324 7.77 14.71 -33.04
CA ALA A 324 8.22 16.07 -32.72
C ALA A 324 7.70 17.11 -33.72
N ASN A 325 7.52 16.71 -34.99
CA ASN A 325 7.00 17.55 -36.06
C ASN A 325 5.46 17.62 -36.11
N MET A 326 4.75 16.90 -35.24
CA MET A 326 3.29 17.05 -35.15
C MET A 326 2.92 18.39 -34.53
N ASP A 327 1.93 19.06 -35.10
CA ASP A 327 1.31 20.23 -34.48
C ASP A 327 0.47 19.82 -33.27
N TYR A 328 0.45 20.67 -32.25
CA TYR A 328 -0.51 20.49 -31.16
C TYR A 328 -1.92 20.67 -31.74
N PRO A 329 -2.91 19.85 -31.31
CA PRO A 329 -4.30 20.06 -31.69
C PRO A 329 -4.73 21.49 -31.39
N GLU A 330 -5.46 22.12 -32.32
CA GLU A 330 -6.01 23.46 -32.09
C GLU A 330 -6.90 23.45 -30.84
N GLU A 331 -6.75 24.47 -29.99
CA GLU A 331 -7.56 24.59 -28.79
C GLU A 331 -9.04 24.73 -29.18
N PRO A 332 -9.96 23.95 -28.59
CA PRO A 332 -11.36 23.93 -29.00
C PRO A 332 -12.01 25.31 -28.82
N ASP A 333 -12.78 25.74 -29.81
CA ASP A 333 -13.54 26.99 -29.70
C ASP A 333 -14.64 26.89 -28.63
N ASP A 334 -15.21 28.02 -28.21
CA ASP A 334 -16.20 28.02 -27.11
C ASP A 334 -17.40 27.11 -27.42
N GLU A 335 -17.80 26.97 -28.68
CA GLU A 335 -18.83 26.01 -29.10
C GLU A 335 -18.40 24.55 -28.97
N ASP A 336 -17.14 24.22 -29.26
CA ASP A 336 -16.59 22.87 -29.16
C ASP A 336 -16.38 22.45 -27.71
N VAL A 337 -15.94 23.38 -26.85
CA VAL A 337 -15.85 23.17 -25.40
C VAL A 337 -17.23 22.81 -24.84
N ILE A 338 -18.27 23.53 -25.26
CA ILE A 338 -19.65 23.26 -24.86
C ILE A 338 -20.12 21.89 -25.37
N ARG A 339 -19.85 21.54 -26.64
CA ARG A 339 -20.20 20.22 -27.21
C ARG A 339 -19.47 19.07 -26.50
N ILE A 340 -18.16 19.20 -26.26
CA ILE A 340 -17.34 18.17 -25.61
C ILE A 340 -17.76 18.00 -24.13
N GLN A 341 -18.07 19.10 -23.43
CA GLN A 341 -18.59 19.04 -22.06
C GLN A 341 -20.00 18.41 -22.02
N GLN A 342 -20.85 18.66 -23.02
CA GLN A 342 -22.15 17.99 -23.17
C GLN A 342 -22.01 16.49 -23.50
N ASP A 343 -21.06 16.10 -24.35
CA ASP A 343 -20.77 14.70 -24.69
C ASP A 343 -20.09 13.94 -23.54
N GLN A 344 -19.24 14.59 -22.75
CA GLN A 344 -18.66 14.00 -21.54
C GLN A 344 -19.73 13.83 -20.44
N GLN A 345 -20.68 14.76 -20.33
CA GLN A 345 -21.85 14.59 -19.46
C GLN A 345 -22.83 13.51 -19.99
N GLN A 346 -22.94 13.31 -21.31
CA GLN A 346 -23.70 12.19 -21.87
C GLN A 346 -23.00 10.84 -21.64
N ARG A 347 -21.67 10.77 -21.77
CA ARG A 347 -20.88 9.54 -21.52
C ARG A 347 -20.77 9.16 -20.04
N GLN A 348 -20.79 10.12 -19.11
CA GLN A 348 -20.95 9.82 -17.68
C GLN A 348 -22.37 9.38 -17.30
N ASN A 349 -23.35 9.50 -18.22
CA ASN A 349 -24.71 9.04 -18.03
C ASN A 349 -25.02 7.70 -18.73
N ASP A 350 -24.03 7.10 -19.41
CA ASP A 350 -24.15 5.83 -20.13
C ASP A 350 -23.14 4.80 -19.61
N ASP A 351 -23.41 4.28 -18.40
CA ASP A 351 -22.92 2.96 -18.00
C ASP A 351 -24.05 1.95 -18.25
N GLY A 352 -24.08 1.40 -19.47
CA GLY A 352 -24.69 0.13 -19.81
C GLY A 352 -26.06 0.19 -20.49
N ILE A 353 -26.07 0.49 -21.79
CA ILE A 353 -27.07 -0.05 -22.73
C ILE A 353 -26.90 -1.59 -22.74
N ASP A 354 -27.71 -2.27 -21.94
CA ASP A 354 -28.04 -3.68 -22.17
C ASP A 354 -29.14 -3.70 -23.22
N SER A 355 -28.74 -4.02 -24.45
CA SER A 355 -29.63 -4.35 -25.54
C SER A 355 -30.25 -5.72 -25.25
N ASP A 356 -31.25 -5.77 -24.39
CA ASP A 356 -32.23 -6.85 -24.38
C ASP A 356 -33.61 -6.29 -24.00
N THR A 357 -34.29 -5.77 -25.03
CA THR A 357 -35.69 -5.42 -24.95
C THR A 357 -36.51 -6.70 -25.15
N SER A 358 -37.14 -7.22 -24.09
CA SER A 358 -38.46 -7.86 -24.21
C SER A 358 -39.12 -8.16 -22.87
N SER A 359 -40.23 -7.45 -22.63
CA SER A 359 -41.34 -7.73 -21.69
C SER A 359 -41.25 -7.12 -20.28
N LEU A 360 -41.61 -5.83 -20.17
CA LEU A 360 -42.01 -5.17 -18.91
C LEU A 360 -43.46 -4.67 -19.03
N SER A 361 -44.14 -4.53 -17.90
CA SER A 361 -45.55 -4.13 -17.77
C SER A 361 -45.81 -2.67 -18.17
N GLU A 362 -46.95 -2.40 -18.81
CA GLU A 362 -47.37 -1.09 -19.35
C GLU A 362 -47.32 0.09 -18.32
N GLU A 363 -47.41 -0.22 -17.02
CA GLU A 363 -47.35 0.77 -15.94
C GLU A 363 -45.92 1.27 -15.63
N GLU A 364 -44.90 0.40 -15.75
CA GLU A 364 -43.48 0.81 -15.58
C GLU A 364 -43.00 1.70 -16.73
N ASP A 365 -43.59 1.52 -17.92
CA ASP A 365 -43.36 2.41 -19.06
C ASP A 365 -43.90 3.82 -18.81
N SER A 366 -45.05 3.95 -18.15
CA SER A 366 -45.66 5.26 -17.85
C SER A 366 -44.80 6.13 -16.93
N PHE A 367 -44.17 5.54 -15.89
CA PHE A 367 -43.24 6.27 -15.02
C PHE A 367 -42.00 6.76 -15.76
N ARG A 368 -41.44 5.89 -16.63
CA ARG A 368 -40.28 6.24 -17.45
C ARG A 368 -40.61 7.32 -18.47
N ILE A 369 -41.79 7.26 -19.09
CA ILE A 369 -42.25 8.25 -20.05
C ILE A 369 -42.40 9.62 -19.38
N LEU A 370 -43.05 9.70 -18.20
CA LEU A 370 -43.22 10.96 -17.47
C LEU A 370 -41.86 11.55 -17.06
N TYR A 371 -40.99 10.74 -16.44
CA TYR A 371 -39.67 11.18 -16.02
C TYR A 371 -38.81 11.65 -17.19
N ASN A 372 -38.81 10.91 -18.31
CA ASN A 372 -38.03 11.26 -19.48
C ASN A 372 -38.56 12.54 -20.15
N ALA A 373 -39.88 12.74 -20.22
CA ALA A 373 -40.45 13.97 -20.78
C ALA A 373 -39.98 15.23 -20.04
N VAL A 374 -39.86 15.17 -18.71
CA VAL A 374 -39.33 16.27 -17.90
C VAL A 374 -37.81 16.38 -18.08
N LYS A 375 -37.09 15.25 -18.08
CA LYS A 375 -35.62 15.22 -18.19
C LYS A 375 -35.12 15.73 -19.55
N THR A 376 -35.81 15.43 -20.64
CA THR A 376 -35.36 15.78 -22.00
C THR A 376 -35.98 17.07 -22.52
N TYR A 377 -36.83 17.74 -21.72
CA TYR A 377 -37.45 19.00 -22.12
C TYR A 377 -36.39 20.08 -22.33
N LYS A 378 -36.42 20.69 -23.52
CA LYS A 378 -35.57 21.82 -23.89
C LYS A 378 -36.43 23.02 -24.27
N LEU A 379 -36.01 24.19 -23.84
CA LEU A 379 -36.56 25.46 -24.30
C LEU A 379 -35.55 26.08 -25.27
N GLY A 380 -35.78 25.88 -26.57
CA GLY A 380 -34.77 26.16 -27.60
C GLY A 380 -33.57 25.22 -27.46
N ALA A 381 -32.36 25.78 -27.33
CA ALA A 381 -31.14 25.00 -27.11
C ALA A 381 -30.86 24.69 -25.62
N GLN A 382 -31.60 25.32 -24.69
CA GLN A 382 -31.31 25.23 -23.25
C GLN A 382 -32.06 24.06 -22.58
N SER A 383 -31.31 23.20 -21.89
CA SER A 383 -31.84 22.22 -20.92
C SER A 383 -32.23 22.95 -19.65
N LEU A 384 -33.49 22.81 -19.23
CA LEU A 384 -33.96 23.46 -17.99
C LEU A 384 -33.74 22.58 -16.75
N ILE A 385 -33.48 21.27 -16.92
CA ILE A 385 -33.50 20.31 -15.82
C ILE A 385 -32.21 20.32 -14.99
N ASP A 386 -31.11 20.84 -15.53
CA ASP A 386 -29.76 20.67 -14.96
C ASP A 386 -29.64 21.14 -13.50
N PRO A 387 -30.21 22.30 -13.08
CA PRO A 387 -30.18 22.75 -11.68
C PRO A 387 -30.93 21.82 -10.70
N PHE A 388 -31.81 20.96 -11.21
CA PHE A 388 -32.68 20.09 -10.40
C PHE A 388 -32.14 18.65 -10.31
N MET A 389 -31.01 18.35 -10.95
CA MET A 389 -30.43 17.01 -11.00
C MET A 389 -29.83 16.56 -9.67
N LYS A 390 -29.26 17.48 -8.90
CA LYS A 390 -28.64 17.25 -7.59
C LYS A 390 -29.11 18.29 -6.58
N LEU A 391 -29.04 17.95 -5.30
CA LEU A 391 -29.31 18.90 -4.22
C LEU A 391 -28.18 19.94 -4.11
N PRO A 392 -28.49 21.18 -3.67
CA PRO A 392 -27.47 22.18 -3.33
C PRO A 392 -26.48 21.64 -2.30
N ASN A 393 -25.20 22.01 -2.37
CA ASN A 393 -24.22 21.49 -1.40
C ASN A 393 -24.46 22.07 0.00
N LYS A 394 -24.72 21.19 0.99
CA LYS A 394 -25.03 21.57 2.37
C LYS A 394 -23.96 22.42 3.07
N ARG A 395 -22.68 22.31 2.68
CA ARG A 395 -21.60 23.14 3.24
C ARG A 395 -21.69 24.61 2.83
N PHE A 396 -22.20 24.87 1.63
CA PHE A 396 -22.21 26.21 1.03
C PHE A 396 -23.61 26.85 1.04
N HIS A 397 -24.66 26.04 1.15
CA HIS A 397 -26.06 26.45 1.15
C HIS A 397 -26.77 25.88 2.38
N GLN A 398 -26.28 26.19 3.57
CA GLN A 398 -26.88 25.71 4.82
C GLN A 398 -28.29 26.27 5.01
N ASP A 399 -28.47 27.55 4.65
CA ASP A 399 -29.73 28.29 4.59
C ASP A 399 -30.82 27.59 3.76
N TYR A 400 -30.46 27.02 2.61
CA TYR A 400 -31.37 26.20 1.80
C TYR A 400 -31.98 25.04 2.60
N TYR A 401 -31.19 24.35 3.42
CA TYR A 401 -31.65 23.22 4.23
C TYR A 401 -32.40 23.64 5.50
N GLU A 402 -32.27 24.89 5.91
CA GLU A 402 -33.05 25.48 6.99
C GLU A 402 -34.46 25.87 6.51
N GLU A 403 -34.55 26.41 5.28
CA GLU A 403 -35.81 26.86 4.67
C GLU A 403 -36.60 25.71 4.01
N ILE A 404 -35.91 24.80 3.30
CA ILE A 404 -36.51 23.68 2.58
C ILE A 404 -36.47 22.41 3.43
N LYS A 405 -37.60 22.10 4.05
CA LYS A 405 -37.77 20.95 4.96
C LYS A 405 -37.68 19.58 4.30
N ARG A 406 -38.01 19.49 3.01
CA ARG A 406 -38.05 18.22 2.26
C ARG A 406 -37.26 18.32 0.95
N PRO A 407 -35.92 18.39 1.01
CA PRO A 407 -35.09 18.50 -0.18
C PRO A 407 -35.14 17.20 -1.01
N ILE A 408 -35.40 17.31 -2.31
CA ILE A 408 -35.40 16.20 -3.27
C ILE A 408 -34.79 16.68 -4.60
N ALA A 409 -34.22 15.75 -5.39
CA ALA A 409 -33.62 16.03 -6.69
C ALA A 409 -33.98 14.94 -7.71
N MET A 410 -33.84 15.24 -9.01
CA MET A 410 -34.22 14.33 -10.11
C MET A 410 -33.45 13.01 -10.08
N SER A 411 -32.20 13.00 -9.62
CA SER A 411 -31.41 11.78 -9.40
C SER A 411 -32.05 10.83 -8.37
N VAL A 412 -32.70 11.37 -7.34
CA VAL A 412 -33.42 10.59 -6.33
C VAL A 412 -34.66 9.96 -6.94
N ILE A 413 -35.44 10.74 -7.71
CA ILE A 413 -36.62 10.25 -8.43
C ILE A 413 -36.25 9.15 -9.43
N LYS A 414 -35.17 9.31 -10.21
CA LYS A 414 -34.65 8.28 -11.12
C LYS A 414 -34.40 6.95 -10.40
N ASN A 415 -33.81 7.03 -9.20
CA ASN A 415 -33.53 5.86 -8.37
C ASN A 415 -34.81 5.23 -7.83
N TYR A 416 -35.80 6.04 -7.46
CA TYR A 416 -37.10 5.56 -6.99
C TYR A 416 -37.87 4.83 -8.08
N ILE A 417 -37.83 5.32 -9.33
CA ILE A 417 -38.37 4.59 -10.50
C ILE A 417 -37.63 3.27 -10.69
N LYS A 418 -36.28 3.28 -10.70
CA LYS A 418 -35.46 2.06 -10.89
C LYS A 418 -35.72 1.01 -9.81
N LYS A 419 -36.03 1.43 -8.58
CA LYS A 419 -36.29 0.56 -7.43
C LYS A 419 -37.78 0.21 -7.25
N GLY A 420 -38.66 0.63 -8.16
CA GLY A 420 -40.10 0.37 -8.06
C GLY A 420 -40.74 0.95 -6.80
N ARG A 421 -40.32 2.16 -6.38
CA ARG A 421 -40.77 2.82 -5.13
C ARG A 421 -42.09 3.58 -5.28
N TYR A 422 -42.51 3.83 -6.52
CA TYR A 422 -43.78 4.50 -6.81
C TYR A 422 -44.84 3.45 -7.10
N ASN A 423 -45.99 3.56 -6.43
CA ASN A 423 -47.10 2.63 -6.63
C ASN A 423 -48.04 3.15 -7.72
N GLU A 424 -48.18 4.48 -7.84
CA GLU A 424 -49.02 5.13 -8.84
C GLU A 424 -48.34 6.33 -9.47
N LEU A 425 -48.82 6.77 -10.66
CA LEU A 425 -48.29 7.93 -11.38
C LEU A 425 -48.40 9.21 -10.55
N ALA A 426 -49.40 9.25 -9.67
CA ALA A 426 -49.62 10.28 -8.67
C ALA A 426 -48.44 10.44 -7.69
N ASP A 427 -47.80 9.36 -7.26
CA ASP A 427 -46.66 9.43 -6.33
C ASP A 427 -45.43 10.02 -7.01
N LEU A 428 -45.17 9.63 -8.27
CA LEU A 428 -44.09 10.20 -9.07
C LEU A 428 -44.33 11.69 -9.35
N PHE A 429 -45.56 12.05 -9.71
CA PHE A 429 -45.92 13.44 -9.97
C PHE A 429 -45.81 14.31 -8.71
N ASP A 430 -46.19 13.81 -7.53
CA ASP A 430 -46.04 14.52 -6.26
C ASP A 430 -44.57 14.84 -5.96
N ASP A 431 -43.65 13.90 -6.20
CA ASP A 431 -42.22 14.11 -5.96
C ASP A 431 -41.59 15.04 -7.03
N LEU A 432 -42.03 14.97 -8.30
CA LEU A 432 -41.65 15.96 -9.33
C LEU A 432 -42.14 17.36 -8.95
N LYS A 433 -43.38 17.48 -8.48
CA LYS A 433 -43.98 18.72 -7.98
C LYS A 433 -43.21 19.25 -6.78
N LEU A 434 -42.75 18.38 -5.88
CA LEU A 434 -41.95 18.76 -4.73
C LEU A 434 -40.60 19.37 -5.11
N ILE A 435 -39.89 18.80 -6.09
CA ILE A 435 -38.62 19.38 -6.60
C ILE A 435 -38.83 20.83 -7.05
N PHE A 436 -39.83 21.04 -7.92
CA PHE A 436 -40.05 22.35 -8.53
C PHE A 436 -40.63 23.36 -7.54
N ASN A 437 -41.51 22.93 -6.64
CA ASN A 437 -42.04 23.79 -5.58
C ASN A 437 -40.96 24.20 -4.57
N ASN A 438 -40.04 23.30 -4.19
CA ASN A 438 -38.92 23.66 -3.33
C ASN A 438 -38.05 24.75 -3.97
N ALA A 439 -37.77 24.61 -5.26
CA ALA A 439 -37.01 25.62 -5.99
C ALA A 439 -37.78 26.94 -6.11
N MET A 440 -39.08 26.91 -6.34
CA MET A 440 -39.91 28.11 -6.36
C MET A 440 -40.06 28.77 -4.98
N GLN A 441 -39.99 27.99 -3.90
CA GLN A 441 -40.07 28.49 -2.53
C GLN A 441 -38.76 29.19 -2.12
N TYR A 442 -37.61 28.60 -2.43
CA TYR A 442 -36.30 29.12 -2.04
C TYR A 442 -35.83 30.28 -2.94
N ASN A 443 -36.11 30.21 -4.24
CA ASN A 443 -35.59 31.18 -5.19
C ASN A 443 -36.58 32.33 -5.40
N GLN A 444 -36.05 33.53 -5.64
CA GLN A 444 -36.87 34.71 -5.93
C GLN A 444 -37.74 34.50 -7.17
N GLU A 445 -39.00 34.95 -7.08
CA GLU A 445 -39.94 34.93 -8.19
C GLU A 445 -39.38 35.71 -9.39
N GLY A 446 -39.40 35.09 -10.57
CA GLY A 446 -38.82 35.63 -11.80
C GLY A 446 -37.34 35.29 -12.05
N SER A 447 -36.65 34.65 -11.11
CA SER A 447 -35.30 34.11 -11.35
C SER A 447 -35.30 33.00 -12.41
N LEU A 448 -34.16 32.77 -13.05
CA LEU A 448 -34.03 31.72 -14.07
C LEU A 448 -34.42 30.34 -13.53
N ILE A 449 -34.03 30.01 -12.29
CA ILE A 449 -34.35 28.74 -11.64
C ILE A 449 -35.85 28.67 -11.29
N TYR A 450 -36.43 29.76 -10.78
CA TYR A 450 -37.88 29.83 -10.51
C TYR A 450 -38.70 29.63 -11.78
N ASN A 451 -38.35 30.34 -12.86
CA ASN A 451 -39.04 30.23 -14.14
C ASN A 451 -38.85 28.84 -14.78
N SER A 452 -37.65 28.25 -14.64
CA SER A 452 -37.37 26.88 -15.09
C SER A 452 -38.20 25.85 -14.32
N ALA A 453 -38.29 26.00 -12.99
CA ALA A 453 -39.09 25.13 -12.13
C ALA A 453 -40.57 25.18 -12.51
N LYS A 454 -41.12 26.39 -12.70
CA LYS A 454 -42.50 26.59 -13.15
C LYS A 454 -42.74 25.93 -14.50
N LYS A 455 -41.84 26.13 -15.47
CA LYS A 455 -42.00 25.58 -16.81
C LYS A 455 -41.90 24.05 -16.85
N LEU A 456 -40.98 23.46 -16.09
CA LEU A 456 -40.84 22.01 -16.01
C LEU A 456 -41.99 21.35 -15.24
N LEU A 457 -42.57 22.05 -14.26
CA LEU A 457 -43.80 21.61 -13.59
C LEU A 457 -44.99 21.57 -14.55
N ASP A 458 -45.15 22.58 -15.41
CA ASP A 458 -46.17 22.57 -16.47
C ASP A 458 -45.99 21.38 -17.42
N VAL A 459 -44.75 21.11 -17.84
CA VAL A 459 -44.42 19.97 -18.71
C VAL A 459 -44.74 18.64 -18.02
N ALA A 460 -44.37 18.49 -16.76
CA ALA A 460 -44.67 17.31 -15.96
C ALA A 460 -46.19 17.10 -15.85
N LEU A 461 -46.96 18.17 -15.62
CA LEU A 461 -48.42 18.10 -15.47
C LEU A 461 -49.11 17.69 -16.77
N VAL A 462 -48.75 18.32 -17.89
CA VAL A 462 -49.28 17.95 -19.21
C VAL A 462 -48.98 16.49 -19.52
N LYS A 463 -47.73 16.05 -19.30
CA LYS A 463 -47.36 14.66 -19.58
C LYS A 463 -48.02 13.67 -18.63
N ALA A 464 -48.20 14.01 -17.36
CA ALA A 464 -48.91 13.16 -16.42
C ALA A 464 -50.37 12.97 -16.84
N HIS A 465 -51.05 14.03 -17.29
CA HIS A 465 -52.42 13.94 -17.80
C HIS A 465 -52.53 13.10 -19.07
N GLU A 466 -51.58 13.22 -20.01
CA GLU A 466 -51.51 12.35 -21.19
C GLU A 466 -51.38 10.86 -20.83
N LEU A 467 -50.78 10.56 -19.68
CA LEU A 467 -50.59 9.21 -19.14
C LEU A 467 -51.71 8.77 -18.19
N GLY A 468 -52.83 9.49 -18.15
CA GLY A 468 -54.01 9.10 -17.36
C GLY A 468 -54.02 9.59 -15.91
N TYR A 469 -53.17 10.56 -15.54
CA TYR A 469 -53.27 11.25 -14.25
C TYR A 469 -54.54 12.11 -14.19
N ASP A 470 -55.30 11.97 -13.11
CA ASP A 470 -56.47 12.80 -12.80
C ASP A 470 -56.28 13.49 -11.45
N GLU A 471 -56.19 14.83 -11.47
CA GLU A 471 -55.99 15.65 -10.27
C GLU A 471 -57.24 15.67 -9.35
N HIS A 472 -58.41 15.25 -9.86
CA HIS A 472 -59.68 15.28 -9.14
C HIS A 472 -60.12 13.92 -8.56
N LYS A 473 -59.32 12.86 -8.72
CA LYS A 473 -59.62 11.53 -8.16
C LYS A 473 -59.35 11.50 -6.64
N PRO A 474 -60.35 11.16 -5.78
CA PRO A 474 -60.19 11.19 -4.32
C PRO A 474 -59.21 10.12 -3.82
N ARG A 475 -58.16 10.53 -3.10
CA ARG A 475 -57.11 9.63 -2.55
C ARG A 475 -57.44 9.19 -1.11
N LEU A 476 -57.32 7.89 -0.81
CA LEU A 476 -57.34 7.37 0.56
C LEU A 476 -56.03 7.75 1.27
N LYS A 477 -56.11 8.54 2.35
CA LYS A 477 -54.94 8.95 3.15
C LYS A 477 -54.51 7.81 4.08
N GLU A 478 -53.67 6.90 3.61
CA GLU A 478 -52.80 6.13 4.51
C GLU A 478 -51.48 6.88 4.72
N SER A 479 -51.10 7.02 5.98
CA SER A 479 -50.03 7.88 6.47
C SER A 479 -48.68 7.55 5.83
N ARG A 480 -48.24 8.40 4.88
CA ARG A 480 -46.89 8.35 4.30
C ARG A 480 -45.84 8.43 5.42
N VAL A 481 -44.97 7.42 5.49
CA VAL A 481 -43.78 7.43 6.35
C VAL A 481 -42.88 8.59 5.92
N ASN A 482 -42.50 9.44 6.87
CA ASN A 482 -41.79 10.69 6.62
C ASN A 482 -40.30 10.42 6.37
N ILE A 483 -39.90 10.32 5.09
CA ILE A 483 -38.51 10.10 4.67
C ILE A 483 -37.88 11.48 4.38
N SER A 484 -37.36 12.16 5.39
CA SER A 484 -36.67 13.47 5.19
C SER A 484 -35.36 13.66 5.98
N THR A 485 -34.83 12.62 6.63
CA THR A 485 -33.50 12.70 7.27
C THR A 485 -32.64 11.50 6.88
N ILE A 486 -32.04 11.57 5.69
CA ILE A 486 -30.85 10.76 5.34
C ILE A 486 -29.77 11.76 4.90
N PRO A 487 -28.68 11.95 5.66
CA PRO A 487 -27.50 12.66 5.19
C PRO A 487 -26.82 11.83 4.09
N ILE A 488 -26.55 12.45 2.95
CA ILE A 488 -25.80 11.83 1.84
C ILE A 488 -24.32 11.75 2.26
N LYS A 489 -23.88 10.58 2.72
CA LYS A 489 -22.50 10.11 2.57
C LYS A 489 -22.48 9.04 1.49
N GLU A 490 -21.59 9.20 0.52
CA GLU A 490 -21.32 8.24 -0.55
C GLU A 490 -20.76 6.96 0.07
N GLU A 491 -21.56 5.90 0.10
CA GLU A 491 -21.03 4.55 0.19
C GLU A 491 -21.89 3.55 -0.58
N TYR A 492 -21.16 2.63 -1.20
CA TYR A 492 -21.56 1.56 -2.09
C TYR A 492 -22.73 0.72 -1.52
N ILE A 493 -23.79 0.55 -2.32
CA ILE A 493 -24.84 -0.44 -2.05
C ILE A 493 -24.75 -1.55 -3.09
N GLU A 494 -24.29 -2.73 -2.65
CA GLU A 494 -24.85 -3.98 -3.17
C GLU A 494 -26.11 -4.31 -2.35
N SER A 495 -27.25 -4.37 -3.03
CA SER A 495 -28.43 -5.07 -2.53
C SER A 495 -29.02 -5.87 -3.67
N SER A 496 -28.85 -7.19 -3.60
CA SER A 496 -29.87 -8.12 -4.11
C SER A 496 -31.15 -7.93 -3.32
N VAL A 497 -32.33 -8.14 -3.93
CA VAL A 497 -33.36 -9.10 -3.48
C VAL A 497 -34.36 -9.36 -4.63
N ASN A 498 -34.64 -10.64 -4.85
CA ASN A 498 -35.75 -11.18 -5.65
C ASN A 498 -37.07 -11.08 -4.87
N HIS A 499 -38.19 -10.85 -5.56
CA HIS A 499 -39.49 -11.40 -5.14
C HIS A 499 -40.03 -12.41 -6.15
N GLN A 500 -40.73 -13.39 -5.58
CA GLN A 500 -41.33 -14.58 -6.20
C GLN A 500 -42.72 -14.27 -6.79
N CYS A 501 -43.13 -15.07 -7.77
CA CYS A 501 -44.45 -15.72 -7.98
C CYS A 501 -44.43 -16.33 -9.40
N GLN A 502 -45.19 -17.32 -9.87
CA GLN A 502 -46.05 -18.37 -9.32
C GLN A 502 -46.15 -19.46 -10.43
N SER A 503 -46.58 -20.66 -10.04
CA SER A 503 -46.74 -21.87 -10.87
C SER A 503 -47.79 -21.74 -12.00
N ARG A 504 -47.50 -22.30 -13.20
CA ARG A 504 -48.49 -23.09 -13.97
C ARG A 504 -47.82 -23.97 -15.05
N ASN A 505 -48.29 -25.22 -15.07
CA ASN A 505 -47.91 -26.31 -16.00
C ASN A 505 -48.36 -26.03 -17.44
N ASN A 506 -47.60 -26.49 -18.43
CA ASN A 506 -48.11 -27.42 -19.45
C ASN A 506 -47.00 -28.06 -20.32
N ARG A 507 -47.34 -29.26 -20.81
CA ARG A 507 -46.51 -30.29 -21.43
C ARG A 507 -46.40 -30.14 -22.96
N SER A 508 -45.46 -30.95 -23.50
CA SER A 508 -45.36 -31.54 -24.85
C SER A 508 -44.93 -30.60 -25.99
N SER A 509 -44.09 -30.96 -26.98
CA SER A 509 -43.53 -32.26 -27.40
C SER A 509 -42.50 -32.05 -28.53
N SER A 510 -41.43 -32.87 -28.52
CA SER A 510 -40.70 -33.48 -29.66
C SER A 510 -40.31 -32.67 -30.91
N SER A 511 -39.00 -32.65 -31.23
CA SER A 511 -38.43 -33.28 -32.44
C SER A 511 -36.90 -33.35 -32.39
N GLN A 512 -36.36 -34.32 -33.12
CA GLN A 512 -35.02 -34.90 -33.04
C GLN A 512 -33.96 -34.18 -33.90
N SER A 513 -32.71 -34.66 -33.73
CA SER A 513 -31.49 -34.51 -34.54
C SER A 513 -30.55 -33.35 -34.16
N SER A 514 -29.22 -33.45 -34.19
CA SER A 514 -28.26 -34.55 -34.06
C SER A 514 -26.86 -33.90 -33.93
N ASN A 515 -26.01 -34.51 -33.10
CA ASN A 515 -24.54 -34.52 -33.12
C ASN A 515 -23.69 -33.32 -32.64
N LEU A 516 -22.92 -33.66 -31.58
CA LEU A 516 -21.48 -33.46 -31.34
C LEU A 516 -20.96 -32.21 -30.60
N GLN A 517 -20.58 -32.49 -29.34
CA GLN A 517 -19.36 -32.08 -28.61
C GLN A 517 -19.43 -31.11 -27.41
N SER A 518 -18.98 -31.71 -26.28
CA SER A 518 -18.38 -31.21 -25.03
C SER A 518 -19.24 -30.68 -23.87
N PRO A 519 -18.93 -31.10 -22.61
CA PRO A 519 -19.86 -31.03 -21.49
C PRO A 519 -19.68 -29.75 -20.66
N ASN A 520 -20.71 -28.91 -20.70
CA ASN A 520 -20.95 -27.83 -19.75
C ASN A 520 -21.20 -28.37 -18.35
N SER A 521 -20.39 -27.96 -17.37
CA SER A 521 -20.63 -28.23 -15.95
C SER A 521 -21.64 -27.24 -15.38
N GLN A 522 -22.92 -27.60 -15.42
CA GLN A 522 -23.99 -26.89 -14.70
C GLN A 522 -23.82 -27.05 -13.16
N ARG A 523 -23.59 -25.95 -12.44
CA ARG A 523 -23.68 -25.90 -10.97
C ARG A 523 -25.16 -25.93 -10.55
N GLY A 524 -25.56 -26.93 -9.76
CA GLY A 524 -26.94 -27.17 -9.34
C GLY A 524 -27.51 -26.17 -8.32
N ARG A 525 -28.79 -25.79 -8.49
CA ARG A 525 -29.58 -25.00 -7.52
C ARG A 525 -29.94 -25.82 -6.26
N PRO A 526 -29.90 -25.24 -5.04
CA PRO A 526 -30.29 -25.93 -3.80
C PRO A 526 -31.80 -26.24 -3.73
N SER A 527 -32.17 -27.31 -3.03
CA SER A 527 -33.55 -27.82 -2.93
C SER A 527 -34.49 -26.85 -2.18
N LYS A 528 -35.73 -26.64 -2.67
CA LYS A 528 -36.78 -25.83 -2.02
C LYS A 528 -37.04 -26.18 -0.54
N LYS A 529 -36.81 -27.44 -0.14
CA LYS A 529 -36.94 -27.88 1.27
C LYS A 529 -35.89 -27.26 2.20
N ILE A 530 -34.69 -26.99 1.68
CA ILE A 530 -33.58 -26.39 2.44
C ILE A 530 -33.84 -24.89 2.64
N LEU A 531 -34.35 -24.20 1.62
CA LEU A 531 -34.69 -22.78 1.71
C LEU A 531 -35.76 -22.52 2.80
N LYS A 532 -36.83 -23.33 2.82
CA LYS A 532 -37.87 -23.23 3.87
C LYS A 532 -37.33 -23.52 5.28
N TYR A 533 -36.36 -24.41 5.40
CA TYR A 533 -35.71 -24.71 6.69
C TYR A 533 -34.85 -23.54 7.18
N ILE A 534 -34.16 -22.84 6.26
CA ILE A 534 -33.37 -21.64 6.56
C ILE A 534 -34.29 -20.51 7.03
N GLU A 535 -35.38 -20.24 6.30
CA GLU A 535 -36.40 -19.24 6.70
C GLU A 535 -36.95 -19.52 8.10
N GLN A 536 -37.24 -20.79 8.40
CA GLN A 536 -37.71 -21.19 9.72
C GLN A 536 -36.65 -20.98 10.83
N ASN A 537 -35.38 -21.22 10.54
CA ASN A 537 -34.30 -20.97 11.51
C ASN A 537 -34.10 -19.48 11.77
N ILE A 538 -34.19 -18.64 10.75
CA ILE A 538 -34.12 -17.18 10.87
C ILE A 538 -35.24 -16.69 11.79
N HIS A 539 -36.48 -17.14 11.55
CA HIS A 539 -37.62 -16.81 12.40
C HIS A 539 -37.43 -17.31 13.84
N ASN A 540 -36.92 -18.53 14.02
CA ASN A 540 -36.64 -19.10 15.34
C ASN A 540 -35.59 -18.31 16.12
N LEU A 541 -34.58 -17.75 15.46
CA LEU A 541 -33.55 -16.91 16.09
C LEU A 541 -34.13 -15.58 16.56
N TYR A 542 -34.84 -14.90 15.66
CA TYR A 542 -35.51 -13.63 15.97
C TYR A 542 -36.47 -13.77 17.16
N THR A 543 -37.38 -14.73 17.08
CA THR A 543 -38.39 -14.96 18.13
C THR A 543 -37.76 -15.35 19.45
N TYR A 544 -36.71 -16.18 19.41
CA TYR A 544 -36.00 -16.59 20.63
C TYR A 544 -35.36 -15.42 21.37
N ILE A 545 -34.75 -14.48 20.65
CA ILE A 545 -34.17 -13.28 21.25
C ILE A 545 -35.25 -12.31 21.72
N ARG A 546 -36.31 -12.11 20.94
CA ARG A 546 -37.42 -11.22 21.29
C ARG A 546 -38.18 -11.65 22.55
N GLU A 547 -38.29 -12.96 22.77
CA GLU A 547 -39.03 -13.54 23.88
C GLU A 547 -38.14 -13.97 25.05
N TYR A 548 -36.82 -13.79 24.93
CA TYR A 548 -35.90 -14.17 25.99
C TYR A 548 -36.17 -13.36 27.26
N ARG A 549 -36.33 -14.06 28.37
CA ARG A 549 -36.49 -13.47 29.69
C ARG A 549 -35.43 -14.03 30.62
N GLU A 550 -34.81 -13.15 31.40
CA GLU A 550 -34.05 -13.54 32.57
C GLU A 550 -34.71 -12.93 33.81
N ASN A 551 -34.92 -13.73 34.86
CA ASN A 551 -35.58 -13.30 36.09
C ASN A 551 -36.92 -12.58 35.85
N ASN A 552 -37.70 -13.08 34.88
CA ASN A 552 -38.96 -12.50 34.36
C ASN A 552 -38.85 -11.15 33.62
N ILE A 553 -37.65 -10.60 33.45
CA ILE A 553 -37.40 -9.35 32.73
C ILE A 553 -37.08 -9.66 31.28
N ASN A 554 -37.75 -8.98 30.36
CA ASN A 554 -37.41 -9.07 28.93
C ASN A 554 -36.27 -8.09 28.61
N LEU A 555 -35.07 -8.62 28.44
CA LEU A 555 -33.86 -7.82 28.23
C LEU A 555 -33.85 -7.08 26.89
N ILE A 556 -34.65 -7.52 25.91
CA ILE A 556 -34.68 -6.92 24.57
C ILE A 556 -35.39 -5.56 24.53
N THR A 557 -36.10 -5.18 25.60
CA THR A 557 -36.95 -3.98 25.65
C THR A 557 -36.25 -2.69 25.16
N PRO A 558 -35.00 -2.39 25.58
CA PRO A 558 -34.27 -1.19 25.13
C PRO A 558 -33.85 -1.22 23.65
N PHE A 559 -33.94 -2.37 23.00
CA PHE A 559 -33.48 -2.60 21.63
C PHE A 559 -34.65 -2.69 20.63
N LEU A 560 -35.89 -2.48 21.08
CA LEU A 560 -37.07 -2.56 20.23
C LEU A 560 -37.15 -1.42 19.20
N GLN A 561 -36.65 -0.25 19.60
CA GLN A 561 -36.62 0.97 18.81
C GLN A 561 -35.30 1.68 19.05
N LEU A 562 -34.79 2.36 18.01
CA LEU A 562 -33.64 3.23 18.16
C LEU A 562 -33.89 4.38 19.15
N PRO A 563 -32.83 4.89 19.82
CA PRO A 563 -32.93 6.12 20.62
C PRO A 563 -33.51 7.28 19.81
N SER A 564 -34.31 8.14 20.42
CA SER A 564 -34.88 9.29 19.71
C SER A 564 -33.77 10.20 19.17
N SER A 565 -33.75 10.44 17.85
CA SER A 565 -32.75 11.32 17.22
C SER A 565 -32.86 12.79 17.65
N SER A 566 -34.00 13.19 18.19
CA SER A 566 -34.19 14.52 18.77
C SER A 566 -33.66 14.63 20.21
N GLU A 567 -33.61 13.52 20.95
CA GLU A 567 -33.21 13.52 22.36
C GLU A 567 -31.74 13.10 22.54
N TYR A 568 -31.24 12.23 21.65
CA TYR A 568 -29.87 11.71 21.66
C TYR A 568 -29.23 11.88 20.28
N PRO A 569 -28.97 13.13 19.84
CA PRO A 569 -28.36 13.38 18.54
C PRO A 569 -26.91 12.84 18.46
N ASP A 570 -26.19 12.89 19.58
CA ASP A 570 -24.82 12.38 19.77
C ASP A 570 -24.69 10.85 19.59
N TYR A 571 -25.75 10.11 19.87
CA TYR A 571 -25.84 8.68 19.53
C TYR A 571 -25.63 8.44 18.04
N TYR A 572 -26.26 9.26 17.18
CA TYR A 572 -26.20 9.11 15.73
C TYR A 572 -24.92 9.71 15.12
N GLU A 573 -24.19 10.52 15.89
CA GLU A 573 -22.83 10.96 15.54
C GLU A 573 -21.79 9.87 15.87
N SER A 574 -22.00 9.15 16.97
CA SER A 574 -21.08 8.13 17.49
C SER A 574 -21.28 6.74 16.89
N ILE A 575 -22.50 6.41 16.46
CA ILE A 575 -22.87 5.08 15.94
C ILE A 575 -23.15 5.15 14.43
N GLU A 576 -22.24 4.56 13.64
CA GLU A 576 -22.27 4.62 12.17
C GLU A 576 -23.44 3.88 11.52
N GLN A 577 -23.86 2.74 12.09
CA GLN A 577 -24.93 1.91 11.54
C GLN A 577 -26.00 1.58 12.60
N PRO A 578 -26.88 2.54 12.97
CA PRO A 578 -27.98 2.28 13.89
C PRO A 578 -28.90 1.16 13.38
N ILE A 579 -29.23 0.21 14.26
CA ILE A 579 -30.19 -0.85 13.97
C ILE A 579 -30.95 -1.21 15.25
N ASP A 580 -32.23 -1.53 15.12
CA ASP A 580 -33.09 -2.02 16.19
C ASP A 580 -33.84 -3.31 15.78
N MET A 581 -34.56 -3.92 16.72
CA MET A 581 -35.34 -5.13 16.47
C MET A 581 -36.46 -4.95 15.45
N SER A 582 -37.03 -3.75 15.31
CA SER A 582 -38.10 -3.49 14.35
C SER A 582 -37.55 -3.54 12.91
N MET A 583 -36.38 -2.94 12.69
CA MET A 583 -35.66 -3.01 11.41
C MET A 583 -35.24 -4.45 11.06
N ILE A 584 -34.77 -5.22 12.05
CA ILE A 584 -34.40 -6.63 11.86
C ILE A 584 -35.63 -7.47 11.48
N LYS A 585 -36.78 -7.22 12.13
CA LYS A 585 -38.05 -7.87 11.82
C LYS A 585 -38.50 -7.56 10.39
N ASP A 586 -38.42 -6.31 9.96
CA ASP A 586 -38.82 -5.90 8.62
C ASP A 586 -37.96 -6.55 7.53
N LYS A 587 -36.65 -6.67 7.76
CA LYS A 587 -35.74 -7.38 6.86
C LYS A 587 -36.06 -8.89 6.79
N MET A 588 -36.42 -9.49 7.93
CA MET A 588 -36.82 -10.89 8.00
C MET A 588 -38.12 -11.14 7.23
N ASP A 589 -39.15 -10.31 7.44
CA ASP A 589 -40.46 -10.46 6.81
C ASP A 589 -40.39 -10.23 5.29
N LYS A 590 -39.50 -9.35 4.83
CA LYS A 590 -39.18 -9.14 3.40
C LYS A 590 -38.31 -10.24 2.80
N GLY A 591 -37.91 -11.25 3.57
CA GLY A 591 -37.07 -12.36 3.11
C GLY A 591 -35.67 -11.93 2.69
N GLN A 592 -35.14 -10.83 3.24
CA GLN A 592 -33.84 -10.26 2.83
C GLN A 592 -32.65 -11.06 3.37
N TYR A 593 -32.86 -11.88 4.40
CA TYR A 593 -31.85 -12.78 4.92
C TYR A 593 -31.83 -14.08 4.09
N LYS A 594 -30.72 -14.31 3.38
CA LYS A 594 -30.53 -15.50 2.54
C LYS A 594 -29.93 -16.66 3.34
N ARG A 595 -29.25 -16.35 4.45
CA ARG A 595 -28.60 -17.28 5.37
C ARG A 595 -28.97 -16.95 6.80
N GLU A 596 -28.91 -17.95 7.68
CA GLU A 596 -29.10 -17.73 9.11
C GLU A 596 -28.02 -16.83 9.73
N GLN A 597 -26.83 -16.73 9.11
CA GLN A 597 -25.76 -15.83 9.56
C GLN A 597 -26.16 -14.35 9.38
N ASP A 598 -26.89 -14.03 8.32
CA ASP A 598 -27.20 -12.64 7.97
C ASP A 598 -28.07 -11.95 9.05
N ILE A 599 -28.98 -12.70 9.71
CA ILE A 599 -29.74 -12.17 10.86
C ILE A 599 -28.92 -12.13 12.15
N VAL A 600 -27.96 -13.05 12.33
CA VAL A 600 -27.05 -13.04 13.48
C VAL A 600 -26.15 -11.81 13.45
N ASP A 601 -25.67 -11.43 12.27
CA ASP A 601 -24.85 -10.24 12.08
C ASP A 601 -25.63 -8.96 12.44
N ASP A 602 -26.87 -8.84 11.97
CA ASP A 602 -27.73 -7.69 12.27
C ASP A 602 -28.10 -7.61 13.77
N LEU A 603 -28.37 -8.75 14.43
CA LEU A 603 -28.59 -8.81 15.88
C LEU A 603 -27.32 -8.46 16.68
N ASN A 604 -26.15 -8.95 16.27
CA ASN A 604 -24.88 -8.60 16.91
C ASN A 604 -24.51 -7.13 16.70
N ARG A 605 -24.80 -6.55 15.53
CA ARG A 605 -24.62 -5.11 15.28
C ARG A 605 -25.45 -4.27 16.26
N MET A 606 -26.70 -4.67 16.50
CA MET A 606 -27.56 -4.02 17.50
C MET A 606 -26.95 -4.05 18.91
N PHE A 607 -26.39 -5.19 19.32
CA PHE A 607 -25.71 -5.31 20.63
C PHE A 607 -24.40 -4.53 20.69
N ASN A 608 -23.60 -4.55 19.63
CA ASN A 608 -22.31 -3.83 19.56
C ASN A 608 -22.49 -2.32 19.56
N ASN A 609 -23.51 -1.80 18.86
CA ASN A 609 -23.86 -0.38 18.93
C ASN A 609 -24.20 0.04 20.35
N ALA A 610 -24.99 -0.77 21.05
CA ALA A 610 -25.35 -0.51 22.44
C ALA A 610 -24.14 -0.56 23.39
N LYS A 611 -23.23 -1.53 23.21
CA LYS A 611 -21.99 -1.62 24.01
C LYS A 611 -21.03 -0.46 23.74
N SER A 612 -20.96 0.02 22.51
CA SER A 612 -20.03 1.09 22.10
C SER A 612 -20.47 2.48 22.59
N TYR A 613 -21.78 2.71 22.67
CA TYR A 613 -22.33 3.98 23.13
C TYR A 613 -22.48 4.07 24.66
N ASN A 614 -22.86 2.96 25.29
CA ASN A 614 -23.19 2.96 26.72
C ASN A 614 -22.01 2.46 27.56
N VAL A 615 -21.77 3.14 28.68
CA VAL A 615 -20.75 2.76 29.68
C VAL A 615 -20.94 1.30 30.13
N ASP A 616 -19.83 0.58 30.37
CA ASP A 616 -19.80 -0.87 30.66
C ASP A 616 -20.72 -1.31 31.82
N GLU A 617 -20.91 -0.45 32.82
CA GLU A 617 -21.76 -0.76 33.97
C GLU A 617 -23.26 -0.52 33.74
N SER A 618 -23.62 0.11 32.62
CA SER A 618 -25.01 0.44 32.31
C SER A 618 -25.88 -0.81 32.12
N TYR A 619 -27.17 -0.68 32.44
CA TYR A 619 -28.13 -1.77 32.25
C TYR A 619 -28.26 -2.18 30.78
N ILE A 620 -28.11 -1.24 29.84
CA ILE A 620 -28.20 -1.52 28.39
C ILE A 620 -26.99 -2.32 27.92
N ASN A 621 -25.77 -1.96 28.35
CA ASN A 621 -24.54 -2.68 27.99
C ASN A 621 -24.57 -4.12 28.56
N LYS A 622 -24.97 -4.28 29.84
CA LYS A 622 -25.15 -5.60 30.47
C LYS A 622 -26.18 -6.46 29.73
N ASN A 623 -27.34 -5.88 29.37
CA ASN A 623 -28.35 -6.59 28.59
C ASN A 623 -27.82 -6.99 27.20
N ALA A 624 -27.05 -6.13 26.53
CA ALA A 624 -26.47 -6.41 25.22
C ALA A 624 -25.47 -7.57 25.27
N CYS A 625 -24.53 -7.57 26.23
CA CYS A 625 -23.57 -8.65 26.44
C CYS A 625 -24.26 -10.00 26.66
N GLN A 626 -25.34 -9.98 27.45
CA GLN A 626 -26.06 -11.18 27.78
C GLN A 626 -26.88 -11.73 26.61
N LEU A 627 -27.62 -10.87 25.90
CA LEU A 627 -28.38 -11.26 24.72
C LEU A 627 -27.47 -11.78 23.60
N GLU A 628 -26.26 -11.23 23.46
CA GLU A 628 -25.23 -11.72 22.54
C GLU A 628 -24.76 -13.14 22.91
N CYS A 629 -24.54 -13.42 24.18
CA CYS A 629 -24.20 -14.76 24.67
C CYS A 629 -25.35 -15.77 24.40
N VAL A 630 -26.59 -15.37 24.69
CA VAL A 630 -27.80 -16.16 24.45
C VAL A 630 -27.99 -16.47 22.97
N LEU A 631 -27.82 -15.46 22.09
CA LEU A 631 -27.87 -15.61 20.64
C LEU A 631 -26.83 -16.60 20.13
N THR A 632 -25.58 -16.43 20.56
CA THR A 632 -24.46 -17.30 20.16
C THR A 632 -24.74 -18.75 20.52
N ASN A 633 -25.24 -19.01 21.73
CA ASN A 633 -25.58 -20.35 22.19
C ASN A 633 -26.76 -20.97 21.43
N LYS A 634 -27.80 -20.17 21.13
CA LYS A 634 -28.95 -20.62 20.33
C LYS A 634 -28.55 -20.94 18.89
N TYR A 635 -27.73 -20.09 18.29
CA TYR A 635 -27.27 -20.24 16.92
C TYR A 635 -26.41 -21.50 16.72
N LYS A 636 -25.46 -21.74 17.63
CA LYS A 636 -24.68 -23.00 17.66
C LYS A 636 -25.58 -24.24 17.72
N LYS A 637 -26.63 -24.23 18.54
CA LYS A 637 -27.59 -25.35 18.62
C LYS A 637 -28.38 -25.53 17.31
N LEU A 638 -28.74 -24.45 16.62
CA LEU A 638 -29.45 -24.51 15.33
C LEU A 638 -28.56 -25.03 14.19
N ILE A 639 -27.30 -24.60 14.12
CA ILE A 639 -26.33 -25.13 13.14
C ILE A 639 -26.18 -26.64 13.29
N ASN A 640 -26.00 -27.13 14.53
CA ASN A 640 -25.87 -28.56 14.79
C ASN A 640 -27.14 -29.36 14.40
N LYS A 641 -28.34 -28.76 14.53
CA LYS A 641 -29.59 -29.36 14.05
C LYS A 641 -29.70 -29.35 12.53
N LYS A 642 -29.28 -28.26 11.88
CA LYS A 642 -29.22 -28.13 10.42
C LYS A 642 -28.32 -29.19 9.81
N GLU A 643 -27.15 -29.42 10.39
CA GLU A 643 -26.23 -30.47 9.94
C GLU A 643 -26.87 -31.87 10.03
N LYS A 644 -27.55 -32.18 11.15
CA LYS A 644 -28.28 -33.46 11.30
C LYS A 644 -29.43 -33.59 10.29
N PHE A 645 -30.19 -32.51 10.07
CA PHE A 645 -31.28 -32.48 9.09
C PHE A 645 -30.78 -32.71 7.65
N ILE A 646 -29.68 -32.06 7.26
CA ILE A 646 -29.06 -32.24 5.95
C ILE A 646 -28.49 -33.66 5.80
N LYS A 647 -27.85 -34.21 6.84
CA LYS A 647 -27.38 -35.61 6.86
C LYS A 647 -28.53 -36.59 6.62
N ASN A 648 -29.66 -36.44 7.32
CA ASN A 648 -30.84 -37.30 7.15
C ASN A 648 -31.49 -37.17 5.75
N LEU A 649 -31.50 -35.98 5.17
CA LEU A 649 -31.99 -35.76 3.79
C LEU A 649 -31.11 -36.44 2.73
N ILE A 650 -29.81 -36.56 2.99
CA ILE A 650 -28.85 -37.24 2.11
C ILE A 650 -28.96 -38.77 2.29
N SER A 651 -29.09 -39.25 3.53
CA SER A 651 -29.26 -40.68 3.84
C SER A 651 -30.54 -41.29 3.27
N ASN A 652 -31.63 -40.52 3.19
CA ASN A 652 -32.91 -41.00 2.61
C ASN A 652 -32.93 -41.05 1.07
N ARG A 653 -31.88 -40.58 0.39
CA ARG A 653 -31.71 -40.72 -1.07
C ARG A 653 -30.84 -41.90 -1.46
N THR A 654 -30.15 -42.54 -0.52
CA THR A 654 -29.29 -43.70 -0.77
C THR A 654 -30.01 -44.99 -0.41
N VAL A 655 -31.01 -45.35 -1.21
CA VAL A 655 -31.43 -46.75 -1.42
C VAL A 655 -31.55 -46.94 -2.92
N ASN A 656 -30.41 -47.12 -3.58
CA ASN A 656 -30.21 -48.04 -4.69
C ASN A 656 -28.88 -47.75 -5.40
N GLN A 657 -28.09 -48.82 -5.53
CA GLN A 657 -26.91 -49.01 -6.39
C GLN A 657 -25.56 -48.43 -5.91
N GLY A 658 -24.78 -49.32 -5.28
CA GLY A 658 -23.50 -49.81 -5.80
C GLY A 658 -22.42 -48.80 -6.23
N THR A 659 -21.36 -48.72 -5.41
CA THR A 659 -19.97 -48.38 -5.78
C THR A 659 -19.75 -47.13 -6.64
N ILE A 660 -19.29 -46.03 -6.03
CA ILE A 660 -18.11 -45.21 -6.44
C ILE A 660 -17.91 -44.04 -5.43
N LYS A 661 -16.68 -43.96 -4.93
CA LYS A 661 -15.89 -42.88 -4.28
C LYS A 661 -16.60 -41.69 -3.59
N LYS A 662 -16.26 -41.54 -2.29
CA LYS A 662 -16.55 -40.44 -1.35
C LYS A 662 -16.26 -39.05 -1.95
N SER A 663 -17.26 -38.16 -1.94
CA SER A 663 -17.09 -36.70 -2.13
C SER A 663 -17.49 -35.95 -0.86
N LEU A 664 -16.56 -35.13 -0.38
CA LEU A 664 -16.53 -34.39 0.87
C LEU A 664 -17.16 -33.01 0.71
N THR A 665 -18.08 -32.59 1.59
CA THR A 665 -18.41 -31.16 1.76
C THR A 665 -18.83 -30.72 3.18
N CYS A 666 -19.31 -31.60 4.06
CA CYS A 666 -19.62 -31.23 5.46
C CYS A 666 -18.43 -31.43 6.44
N SER A 667 -17.56 -32.41 6.17
CA SER A 667 -16.34 -32.61 6.97
C SER A 667 -15.34 -31.47 6.77
N SER A 668 -15.31 -30.84 5.59
CA SER A 668 -14.29 -29.85 5.20
C SER A 668 -14.42 -28.51 5.94
N LEU A 669 -15.64 -28.00 6.18
CA LEU A 669 -15.85 -26.73 6.89
C LEU A 669 -15.54 -26.83 8.39
N ASN A 670 -15.96 -27.92 9.05
CA ASN A 670 -15.54 -28.19 10.44
C ASN A 670 -14.04 -28.44 10.52
N THR A 671 -13.45 -29.09 9.50
CA THR A 671 -11.99 -29.25 9.41
C THR A 671 -11.30 -27.90 9.25
N LEU A 672 -11.78 -27.00 8.40
CA LEU A 672 -11.20 -25.68 8.20
C LEU A 672 -11.28 -24.83 9.47
N ASN A 673 -12.46 -24.73 10.12
CA ASN A 673 -12.61 -23.98 11.36
C ASN A 673 -11.72 -24.55 12.48
N ASN A 674 -11.59 -25.88 12.57
CA ASN A 674 -10.65 -26.49 13.49
C ASN A 674 -9.20 -26.15 13.14
N LYS A 675 -8.81 -26.15 11.86
CA LYS A 675 -7.47 -25.74 11.41
C LYS A 675 -7.18 -24.26 11.71
N LEU A 676 -8.16 -23.37 11.49
CA LEU A 676 -8.06 -21.95 11.80
C LEU A 676 -7.90 -21.71 13.32
N ASN A 677 -8.75 -22.35 14.13
CA ASN A 677 -8.65 -22.29 15.58
C ASN A 677 -7.33 -22.87 16.09
N ASN A 678 -6.87 -23.99 15.53
CA ASN A 678 -5.57 -24.57 15.88
C ASN A 678 -4.41 -23.64 15.55
N LEU A 679 -4.50 -22.84 14.48
CA LEU A 679 -3.49 -21.85 14.13
C LEU A 679 -3.47 -20.68 15.12
N ILE A 680 -4.64 -20.13 15.44
CA ILE A 680 -4.78 -19.04 16.43
C ILE A 680 -4.30 -19.51 17.81
N GLN A 681 -4.72 -20.70 18.26
CA GLN A 681 -4.32 -21.24 19.55
C GLN A 681 -2.81 -21.51 19.59
N ALA A 682 -2.22 -22.04 18.51
CA ALA A 682 -0.78 -22.26 18.45
C ALA A 682 0.03 -20.97 18.66
N ILE A 683 -0.44 -19.83 18.15
CA ILE A 683 0.19 -18.52 18.39
C ILE A 683 -0.11 -18.00 19.80
N LYS A 684 -1.38 -18.08 20.23
CA LYS A 684 -1.86 -17.52 21.49
C LYS A 684 -1.23 -18.19 22.72
N THR A 685 -1.04 -19.50 22.68
CA THR A 685 -0.51 -20.28 23.81
C THR A 685 0.98 -20.60 23.68
N TYR A 686 1.66 -20.06 22.66
CA TYR A 686 3.09 -20.32 22.49
C TYR A 686 3.89 -19.70 23.64
N THR A 687 4.78 -20.50 24.22
CA THR A 687 5.66 -20.08 25.30
C THR A 687 7.13 -20.18 24.90
N ASP A 688 7.97 -19.35 25.50
CA ASP A 688 9.43 -19.54 25.48
C ASP A 688 9.83 -20.69 26.43
N HIS A 689 11.13 -20.96 26.50
CA HIS A 689 11.71 -21.98 27.37
C HIS A 689 11.53 -21.65 28.87
N HIS A 690 11.24 -20.39 29.22
CA HIS A 690 10.87 -19.95 30.57
C HIS A 690 9.37 -20.08 30.86
N GLY A 691 8.54 -20.49 29.89
CA GLY A 691 7.10 -20.64 30.05
C GLY A 691 6.31 -19.33 29.95
N ARG A 692 6.94 -18.21 29.56
CA ARG A 692 6.27 -16.93 29.33
C ARG A 692 5.50 -17.00 28.02
N ILE A 693 4.28 -16.48 27.99
CA ILE A 693 3.44 -16.44 26.78
C ILE A 693 3.83 -15.23 25.92
N LEU A 694 4.30 -15.49 24.70
CA LEU A 694 4.83 -14.45 23.80
C LEU A 694 3.73 -13.57 23.20
N SER A 695 2.51 -14.10 23.08
CA SER A 695 1.37 -13.38 22.47
C SER A 695 0.82 -12.23 23.33
N THR A 696 1.26 -12.11 24.59
CA THR A 696 0.72 -11.17 25.58
C THR A 696 0.73 -9.72 25.11
N ALA A 697 1.84 -9.25 24.53
CA ALA A 697 1.97 -7.88 23.99
C ALA A 697 1.14 -7.63 22.72
N PHE A 698 0.60 -8.67 22.09
CA PHE A 698 -0.13 -8.60 20.81
C PHE A 698 -1.65 -8.76 20.98
N LEU A 699 -2.13 -8.98 22.21
CA LEU A 699 -3.55 -9.21 22.48
C LEU A 699 -4.43 -7.99 22.18
N THR A 700 -3.91 -6.80 22.43
CA THR A 700 -4.61 -5.52 22.27
C THR A 700 -3.68 -4.48 21.68
N LEU A 701 -4.19 -3.64 20.81
CA LEU A 701 -3.44 -2.50 20.30
C LEU A 701 -2.99 -1.54 21.42
N PRO A 702 -1.84 -0.85 21.24
CA PRO A 702 -1.43 0.23 22.12
C PRO A 702 -2.49 1.33 22.21
N SER A 703 -2.61 1.99 23.36
CA SER A 703 -3.53 3.13 23.54
C SER A 703 -3.21 4.25 22.55
N LYS A 704 -4.22 4.73 21.80
CA LYS A 704 -4.08 5.89 20.89
C LYS A 704 -3.68 7.18 21.60
N ILE A 705 -3.96 7.27 22.90
CA ILE A 705 -3.66 8.46 23.71
C ILE A 705 -2.20 8.44 24.15
N ASP A 706 -1.71 7.27 24.55
CA ASP A 706 -0.37 7.12 25.13
C ASP A 706 0.70 6.89 24.05
N TYR A 707 0.31 6.35 22.90
CA TYR A 707 1.19 6.05 21.77
C TYR A 707 0.61 6.59 20.45
N PRO A 708 0.49 7.92 20.29
CA PRO A 708 -0.01 8.52 19.05
C PRO A 708 0.89 8.17 17.85
N ASP A 709 2.21 8.20 18.02
CA ASP A 709 3.22 7.93 16.98
C ASP A 709 3.07 6.51 16.39
N TYR A 710 2.60 5.54 17.18
CA TYR A 710 2.31 4.19 16.69
C TYR A 710 1.29 4.21 15.54
N TYR A 711 0.26 5.04 15.64
CA TYR A 711 -0.80 5.14 14.63
C TYR A 711 -0.45 6.04 13.46
N GLU A 712 0.63 6.82 13.57
CA GLU A 712 1.20 7.57 12.44
C GLU A 712 2.10 6.68 11.59
N ILE A 713 2.91 5.84 12.23
CA ILE A 713 3.83 4.90 11.58
C ILE A 713 3.06 3.70 11.01
N ILE A 714 2.20 3.08 11.82
CA ILE A 714 1.47 1.85 11.46
C ILE A 714 0.16 2.19 10.76
N GLN A 715 0.15 2.03 9.43
CA GLN A 715 -1.00 2.33 8.56
C GLN A 715 -2.18 1.39 8.77
N ARG A 716 -1.93 0.13 9.17
CA ARG A 716 -2.96 -0.91 9.34
C ARG A 716 -2.83 -1.59 10.70
N PRO A 717 -3.26 -0.94 11.80
CA PRO A 717 -3.16 -1.51 13.14
C PRO A 717 -4.15 -2.68 13.30
N ILE A 718 -3.65 -3.80 13.78
CA ILE A 718 -4.43 -5.03 14.06
C ILE A 718 -3.88 -5.71 15.31
N ASP A 719 -4.76 -6.30 16.13
CA ASP A 719 -4.39 -7.09 17.31
C ASP A 719 -5.01 -8.48 17.29
N LEU A 720 -4.52 -9.36 18.16
CA LEU A 720 -4.91 -10.77 18.19
C LEU A 720 -6.37 -10.96 18.62
N LYS A 721 -6.93 -10.09 19.47
CA LYS A 721 -8.36 -10.15 19.85
C LYS A 721 -9.25 -9.87 18.63
N ARG A 722 -8.92 -8.87 17.82
CA ARG A 722 -9.64 -8.55 16.60
C ARG A 722 -9.51 -9.66 15.58
N ILE A 723 -8.32 -10.26 15.46
CA ILE A 723 -8.09 -11.43 14.61
C ILE A 723 -8.96 -12.62 15.06
N GLU A 724 -9.04 -12.91 16.37
CA GLU A 724 -9.83 -14.01 16.93
C GLU A 724 -11.34 -13.83 16.71
N SER A 725 -11.82 -12.58 16.72
CA SER A 725 -13.24 -12.25 16.48
C SER A 725 -13.67 -12.32 15.01
N ARG A 726 -12.72 -12.32 14.07
CA ARG A 726 -12.98 -12.29 12.63
C ARG A 726 -13.24 -13.70 12.08
N GLN A 727 -14.10 -13.79 11.06
CA GLN A 727 -14.29 -15.02 10.28
C GLN A 727 -13.38 -15.03 9.05
N TYR A 728 -12.63 -16.10 8.86
CA TYR A 728 -11.74 -16.27 7.70
C TYR A 728 -12.26 -17.35 6.77
N SER A 729 -12.16 -17.09 5.46
CA SER A 729 -12.58 -18.03 4.41
C SER A 729 -11.49 -19.05 4.09
N SER A 730 -10.23 -18.75 4.45
CA SER A 730 -9.08 -19.62 4.22
C SER A 730 -8.03 -19.47 5.32
N ILE A 731 -7.15 -20.48 5.44
CA ILE A 731 -5.96 -20.42 6.33
C ILE A 731 -5.03 -19.28 5.91
N ASN A 732 -4.98 -18.96 4.61
CA ASN A 732 -4.14 -17.90 4.08
C ASN A 732 -4.61 -16.52 4.53
N ASP A 733 -5.93 -16.27 4.56
CA ASP A 733 -6.48 -14.99 5.02
C ASP A 733 -6.16 -14.74 6.50
N LEU A 734 -6.33 -15.76 7.34
CA LEU A 734 -5.94 -15.70 8.76
C LEU A 734 -4.44 -15.50 8.91
N SER A 735 -3.64 -16.23 8.10
CA SER A 735 -2.19 -16.13 8.14
C SER A 735 -1.70 -14.73 7.74
N ASN A 736 -2.35 -14.07 6.79
CA ASN A 736 -2.01 -12.71 6.37
C ASN A 736 -2.28 -11.69 7.48
N ASP A 737 -3.42 -11.79 8.19
CA ASP A 737 -3.73 -10.89 9.30
C ASP A 737 -2.81 -11.15 10.52
N LEU A 738 -2.48 -12.42 10.82
CA LEU A 738 -1.47 -12.77 11.83
C LEU A 738 -0.06 -12.29 11.46
N GLN A 739 0.33 -12.42 10.18
CA GLN A 739 1.61 -11.93 9.68
C GLN A 739 1.68 -10.41 9.78
N LEU A 740 0.63 -9.69 9.35
CA LEU A 740 0.54 -8.24 9.45
C LEU A 740 0.70 -7.74 10.89
N MET A 741 0.06 -8.41 11.85
CA MET A 741 0.20 -8.07 13.27
C MET A 741 1.67 -8.14 13.74
N LEU A 742 2.40 -9.17 13.31
CA LEU A 742 3.78 -9.41 13.70
C LEU A 742 4.76 -8.50 12.92
N ASP A 743 4.47 -8.21 11.65
CA ASP A 743 5.23 -7.28 10.82
C ASP A 743 5.12 -5.85 11.36
N ASN A 744 3.91 -5.43 11.76
CA ASN A 744 3.70 -4.12 12.40
C ASN A 744 4.55 -3.98 13.67
N ALA A 745 4.63 -5.04 14.48
CA ALA A 745 5.46 -5.02 15.68
C ALA A 745 6.96 -4.95 15.34
N CYS A 746 7.39 -5.65 14.29
CA CYS A 746 8.77 -5.54 13.81
C CYS A 746 9.10 -4.17 13.21
N LEU A 747 8.13 -3.50 12.59
CA LEU A 747 8.31 -2.19 11.96
C LEU A 747 8.40 -1.06 13.00
N PHE A 748 7.61 -1.15 14.07
CA PHE A 748 7.55 -0.12 15.10
C PHE A 748 8.62 -0.27 16.19
N ASN A 749 8.97 -1.50 16.58
CA ASN A 749 9.89 -1.75 17.69
C ASN A 749 11.34 -1.92 17.22
N GLU A 750 12.30 -1.51 18.06
CA GLU A 750 13.73 -1.64 17.76
C GLU A 750 14.16 -3.11 17.67
N PRO A 751 15.08 -3.44 16.74
CA PRO A 751 15.73 -4.75 16.68
C PRO A 751 16.36 -5.10 18.03
N GLY A 752 16.16 -6.34 18.48
CA GLY A 752 16.66 -6.82 19.79
C GLY A 752 15.73 -6.57 20.97
N SER A 753 14.72 -5.68 20.84
CA SER A 753 13.70 -5.51 21.89
C SER A 753 12.89 -6.78 22.11
N THR A 754 12.33 -6.95 23.32
CA THR A 754 11.53 -8.14 23.69
C THR A 754 10.35 -8.35 22.76
N ILE A 755 9.60 -7.29 22.45
CA ILE A 755 8.43 -7.35 21.56
C ILE A 755 8.85 -7.73 20.13
N TYR A 756 9.99 -7.22 19.66
CA TYR A 756 10.54 -7.58 18.35
C TYR A 756 10.96 -9.05 18.29
N ARG A 757 11.67 -9.56 19.31
CA ARG A 757 12.07 -10.98 19.41
C ARG A 757 10.87 -11.91 19.55
N ASP A 758 9.84 -11.49 20.28
CA ASP A 758 8.58 -12.21 20.41
C ASP A 758 7.85 -12.25 19.06
N ALA A 759 7.80 -11.14 18.32
CA ALA A 759 7.19 -11.08 17.00
C ALA A 759 7.85 -12.06 16.02
N LEU A 760 9.19 -12.06 15.97
CA LEU A 760 9.96 -13.00 15.15
C LEU A 760 9.68 -14.46 15.54
N SER A 761 9.72 -14.76 16.84
CA SER A 761 9.46 -16.12 17.34
C SER A 761 8.06 -16.61 16.97
N LEU A 762 7.05 -15.74 17.06
CA LEU A 762 5.67 -16.05 16.66
C LEU A 762 5.52 -16.17 15.14
N GLN A 763 6.27 -15.42 14.32
CA GLN A 763 6.27 -15.58 12.85
C GLN A 763 6.79 -16.98 12.46
N ARG A 764 7.84 -17.48 13.11
CA ARG A 764 8.33 -18.85 12.94
C ARG A 764 7.24 -19.88 13.27
N VAL A 765 6.55 -19.71 14.40
CA VAL A 765 5.44 -20.59 14.80
C VAL A 765 4.33 -20.56 13.77
N LEU A 766 3.98 -19.38 13.26
CA LEU A 766 2.96 -19.19 12.23
C LEU A 766 3.29 -19.96 10.96
N ILE A 767 4.52 -19.82 10.44
CA ILE A 767 4.97 -20.52 9.23
C ILE A 767 4.95 -22.03 9.42
N ASN A 768 5.54 -22.53 10.52
CA ASN A 768 5.60 -23.97 10.81
C ASN A 768 4.20 -24.58 10.98
N GLN A 769 3.31 -23.88 11.69
CA GLN A 769 1.96 -24.37 11.92
C GLN A 769 1.11 -24.30 10.65
N ARG A 770 1.26 -23.25 9.84
CA ARG A 770 0.65 -23.15 8.51
C ARG A 770 1.04 -24.34 7.65
N GLN A 771 2.34 -24.64 7.54
CA GLN A 771 2.86 -25.78 6.78
C GLN A 771 2.24 -27.11 7.24
N LYS A 772 2.22 -27.38 8.56
CA LYS A 772 1.57 -28.59 9.11
C LYS A 772 0.09 -28.70 8.73
N LEU A 773 -0.63 -27.58 8.67
CA LEU A 773 -2.06 -27.56 8.35
C LEU A 773 -2.34 -27.65 6.83
N THR A 774 -1.38 -27.24 5.99
CA THR A 774 -1.43 -27.35 4.52
C THR A 774 -0.90 -28.68 3.96
N ASN A 775 -0.15 -29.47 4.74
CA ASN A 775 0.49 -30.74 4.34
C ASN A 775 -0.44 -31.92 3.98
N ALA A 776 -1.71 -31.67 3.63
CA ALA A 776 -2.59 -32.72 3.05
C ALA A 776 -2.41 -32.89 1.53
N GLU A 777 -1.66 -32.01 0.86
CA GLU A 777 -1.36 -32.09 -0.57
C GLU A 777 0.10 -31.69 -0.81
N PHE A 778 1.02 -32.67 -0.84
CA PHE A 778 2.39 -32.44 -1.32
C PHE A 778 2.33 -32.05 -2.80
N ASN A 779 2.23 -30.74 -3.07
CA ASN A 779 2.40 -30.20 -4.40
C ASN A 779 3.88 -29.86 -4.57
N VAL A 780 4.63 -30.75 -5.23
CA VAL A 780 6.07 -30.65 -5.52
C VAL A 780 6.44 -29.37 -6.31
N ASN A 781 5.44 -28.59 -6.72
CA ASN A 781 5.57 -27.39 -7.52
C ASN A 781 6.01 -26.11 -6.76
N ASN A 782 6.36 -26.19 -5.46
CA ASN A 782 6.74 -24.99 -4.69
C ASN A 782 7.97 -25.15 -3.78
N VAL A 783 9.02 -25.80 -4.30
CA VAL A 783 10.32 -25.95 -3.62
C VAL A 783 10.89 -24.58 -3.19
N GLN A 784 10.67 -23.54 -3.98
CA GLN A 784 11.21 -22.21 -3.69
C GLN A 784 10.65 -21.58 -2.41
N ASN A 785 9.35 -21.71 -2.14
CA ASN A 785 8.77 -21.24 -0.89
C ASN A 785 9.25 -22.08 0.30
N LEU A 786 9.47 -23.39 0.12
CA LEU A 786 10.01 -24.25 1.18
C LEU A 786 11.45 -23.88 1.54
N VAL A 787 12.27 -23.54 0.55
CA VAL A 787 13.64 -23.04 0.78
C VAL A 787 13.60 -21.68 1.48
N GLN A 788 12.71 -20.77 1.06
CA GLN A 788 12.54 -19.47 1.72
C GLN A 788 12.06 -19.60 3.17
N ASP A 789 11.08 -20.46 3.44
CA ASP A 789 10.59 -20.73 4.79
C ASP A 789 11.69 -21.36 5.66
N LEU A 790 12.52 -22.26 5.09
CA LEU A 790 13.68 -22.84 5.79
C LEU A 790 14.73 -21.78 6.13
N ILE A 791 15.09 -20.92 5.17
CA ILE A 791 16.04 -19.82 5.39
C ILE A 791 15.51 -18.86 6.46
N TRP A 792 14.23 -18.48 6.39
CA TRP A 792 13.58 -17.61 7.37
C TRP A 792 13.61 -18.21 8.78
N ASN A 793 13.32 -19.50 8.89
CA ASN A 793 13.38 -20.23 10.16
C ASN A 793 14.81 -20.28 10.72
N LEU A 794 15.82 -20.48 9.88
CA LEU A 794 17.22 -20.45 10.30
C LEU A 794 17.64 -19.08 10.82
N PHE A 795 17.24 -18.01 10.12
CA PHE A 795 17.48 -16.64 10.56
C PHE A 795 16.91 -16.40 11.97
N ILE A 796 15.64 -16.74 12.21
CA ILE A 796 14.99 -16.49 13.51
C ILE A 796 15.63 -17.30 14.63
N GLN A 797 15.91 -18.59 14.39
CA GLN A 797 16.55 -19.42 15.42
C GLN A 797 17.94 -18.92 15.77
N THR A 798 18.70 -18.48 14.78
CA THR A 798 20.04 -17.92 15.00
C THR A 798 19.94 -16.57 15.70
N PHE A 799 19.05 -15.68 15.29
CA PHE A 799 18.91 -14.35 15.88
C PHE A 799 18.49 -14.38 17.36
N ASN A 800 17.66 -15.38 17.73
CA ASN A 800 17.17 -15.60 19.10
C ASN A 800 17.93 -16.71 19.84
N ALA A 801 19.12 -17.11 19.38
CA ALA A 801 19.92 -18.08 20.10
C ALA A 801 20.46 -17.46 21.39
N GLU A 802 20.40 -18.23 22.47
CA GLU A 802 20.79 -17.79 23.80
C GLU A 802 21.74 -18.79 24.48
N ASP A 803 22.46 -18.31 25.47
CA ASP A 803 23.31 -19.12 26.33
C ASP A 803 22.51 -19.80 27.46
N SER A 804 23.19 -20.58 28.29
CA SER A 804 22.56 -21.25 29.44
C SER A 804 21.99 -20.29 30.49
N ASN A 805 22.34 -19.00 30.43
CA ASN A 805 21.90 -17.96 31.35
C ASN A 805 20.74 -17.12 30.78
N GLY A 806 20.28 -17.41 29.55
CA GLY A 806 19.25 -16.64 28.85
C GLY A 806 19.76 -15.35 28.22
N HIS A 807 21.08 -15.21 28.06
CA HIS A 807 21.71 -14.10 27.34
C HIS A 807 21.70 -14.39 25.83
N PHE A 808 21.19 -13.46 25.02
CA PHE A 808 21.18 -13.63 23.56
C PHE A 808 22.57 -13.33 22.99
N TYR A 809 23.12 -14.28 22.22
CA TYR A 809 24.45 -14.08 21.62
C TYR A 809 24.51 -12.83 20.73
N THR A 810 23.39 -12.47 20.09
CA THR A 810 23.28 -11.28 19.23
C THR A 810 23.39 -9.95 19.99
N ASP A 811 23.07 -9.92 21.29
CA ASP A 811 23.17 -8.69 22.09
C ASP A 811 24.63 -8.30 22.32
N SER A 812 25.53 -9.28 22.47
CA SER A 812 26.95 -9.03 22.74
C SER A 812 27.65 -8.23 21.65
N PHE A 813 27.15 -8.28 20.42
CA PHE A 813 27.79 -7.62 19.28
C PHE A 813 26.84 -6.77 18.44
N ALA A 814 25.69 -6.40 19.00
CA ALA A 814 24.75 -5.46 18.39
C ALA A 814 25.41 -4.10 18.08
N GLU A 815 26.34 -3.65 18.91
CA GLU A 815 27.10 -2.40 18.69
C GLU A 815 28.01 -2.46 17.45
N PHE A 816 28.48 -3.65 17.06
CA PHE A 816 29.32 -3.84 15.85
C PHE A 816 28.49 -3.98 14.57
N SER A 817 27.15 -3.90 14.68
CA SER A 817 26.26 -3.78 13.52
C SER A 817 26.22 -2.36 12.95
N GLU A 818 26.80 -1.38 13.65
CA GLU A 818 27.02 -0.01 13.16
C GLU A 818 28.34 0.07 12.36
N GLN A 819 28.33 0.77 11.23
CA GLN A 819 29.47 0.90 10.32
C GLN A 819 30.52 1.84 10.93
N THR A 820 31.72 1.32 11.22
CA THR A 820 32.83 2.13 11.76
C THR A 820 33.59 2.83 10.64
N ASP A 821 33.98 4.09 10.84
CA ASP A 821 34.55 5.04 9.84
C ASP A 821 35.83 4.55 9.07
N ASN A 822 36.39 3.38 9.36
CA ASN A 822 37.74 2.97 8.92
C ASN A 822 37.82 1.67 8.08
N GLU A 823 36.71 1.08 7.64
CA GLU A 823 36.73 -0.18 6.85
C GLU A 823 36.57 0.07 5.32
N PRO A 824 37.26 -0.69 4.44
CA PRO A 824 37.17 -0.51 2.98
C PRO A 824 35.78 -0.84 2.40
N PHE A 825 35.46 -0.24 1.24
CA PHE A 825 34.19 -0.26 0.47
C PHE A 825 33.66 -1.63 -0.02
N ASP A 826 33.66 -2.67 0.80
CA ASP A 826 32.88 -3.88 0.55
C ASP A 826 31.50 -3.78 1.25
N ILE A 827 30.46 -4.40 0.68
CA ILE A 827 29.10 -4.43 1.25
C ILE A 827 29.17 -4.93 2.70
N VAL A 828 28.81 -4.06 3.65
CA VAL A 828 28.75 -4.39 5.07
C VAL A 828 27.45 -5.11 5.34
N TYR A 829 27.52 -6.43 5.52
CA TYR A 829 26.35 -7.21 5.90
C TYR A 829 26.01 -6.96 7.36
N THR A 830 24.76 -6.55 7.60
CA THR A 830 24.16 -6.39 8.94
C THR A 830 22.94 -7.30 9.09
N TYR A 831 22.51 -7.55 10.32
CA TYR A 831 21.30 -8.32 10.57
C TYR A 831 20.03 -7.68 9.97
N ASP A 832 19.98 -6.34 9.93
CA ASP A 832 18.86 -5.60 9.35
C ASP A 832 18.83 -5.73 7.82
N LEU A 833 19.98 -5.61 7.16
CA LEU A 833 20.10 -5.84 5.71
C LEU A 833 19.71 -7.28 5.35
N ILE A 834 20.14 -8.26 6.14
CA ILE A 834 19.73 -9.67 5.96
C ILE A 834 18.21 -9.80 6.13
N LYS A 835 17.61 -9.20 7.15
CA LYS A 835 16.16 -9.25 7.37
C LYS A 835 15.37 -8.56 6.25
N GLN A 836 15.83 -7.43 5.74
CA GLN A 836 15.21 -6.74 4.61
C GLN A 836 15.24 -7.62 3.35
N ASN A 837 16.39 -8.20 3.04
CA ASN A 837 16.55 -9.14 1.92
C ASN A 837 15.66 -10.39 2.07
N LEU A 838 15.46 -10.87 3.29
CA LEU A 838 14.53 -11.97 3.59
C LEU A 838 13.07 -11.56 3.35
N ASN A 839 12.64 -10.40 3.85
CA ASN A 839 11.29 -9.85 3.66
C ASN A 839 10.96 -9.64 2.16
N GLN A 840 11.93 -9.13 1.40
CA GLN A 840 11.82 -8.93 -0.05
C GLN A 840 11.99 -10.23 -0.86
N ARG A 841 12.21 -11.37 -0.19
CA ARG A 841 12.43 -12.69 -0.82
C ARG A 841 13.63 -12.73 -1.80
N ARG A 842 14.65 -11.90 -1.56
CA ARG A 842 15.88 -11.84 -2.37
C ARG A 842 16.73 -13.10 -2.20
N TYR A 843 16.75 -13.69 -0.99
CA TYR A 843 17.40 -14.97 -0.76
C TYR A 843 16.59 -16.12 -1.37
N ARG A 844 17.15 -16.70 -2.43
CA ARG A 844 16.57 -17.85 -3.13
C ARG A 844 17.30 -19.16 -2.86
N ARG A 845 18.53 -19.09 -2.34
CA ARG A 845 19.40 -20.23 -2.06
C ARG A 845 19.97 -20.12 -0.65
N LEU A 846 20.11 -21.27 0.01
CA LEU A 846 20.60 -21.36 1.39
C LEU A 846 22.07 -20.98 1.52
N ASP A 847 22.89 -21.30 0.52
CA ASP A 847 24.33 -21.00 0.53
C ASP A 847 24.60 -19.49 0.46
N ILE A 848 23.89 -18.76 -0.40
CA ILE A 848 24.02 -17.30 -0.48
C ILE A 848 23.64 -16.63 0.84
N PHE A 849 22.52 -17.06 1.44
CA PHE A 849 22.10 -16.54 2.75
C PHE A 849 23.12 -16.86 3.85
N GLN A 850 23.65 -18.09 3.85
CA GLN A 850 24.68 -18.51 4.81
C GLN A 850 25.93 -17.65 4.69
N ASP A 851 26.42 -17.45 3.48
CA ASP A 851 27.64 -16.67 3.22
C ASP A 851 27.45 -15.22 3.70
N ASP A 852 26.30 -14.62 3.41
CA ASP A 852 25.99 -13.26 3.83
C ASP A 852 25.83 -13.13 5.35
N LEU A 853 25.24 -14.12 6.02
CA LEU A 853 25.16 -14.16 7.48
C LEU A 853 26.54 -14.39 8.13
N PHE A 854 27.40 -15.21 7.52
CA PHE A 854 28.74 -15.46 8.05
C PHE A 854 29.66 -14.26 7.92
N LYS A 855 29.47 -13.41 6.90
CA LYS A 855 30.18 -12.12 6.81
C LYS A 855 29.87 -11.21 8.01
N VAL A 856 28.65 -11.24 8.55
CA VAL A 856 28.30 -10.51 9.79
C VAL A 856 29.15 -11.03 10.96
N PHE A 857 29.25 -12.35 11.07
CA PHE A 857 30.01 -13.02 12.14
C PHE A 857 31.52 -12.77 12.03
N GLU A 858 32.07 -12.91 10.83
CA GLU A 858 33.48 -12.63 10.56
C GLU A 858 33.82 -11.17 10.86
N ARG A 859 32.94 -10.23 10.53
CA ARG A 859 33.14 -8.81 10.84
C ARG A 859 33.19 -8.59 12.36
N ALA A 860 32.20 -9.09 13.10
CA ALA A 860 32.18 -8.97 14.56
C ALA A 860 33.44 -9.57 15.19
N ARG A 861 33.89 -10.73 14.72
CA ARG A 861 35.15 -11.35 15.16
C ARG A 861 36.38 -10.56 14.78
N LYS A 862 36.48 -9.99 13.58
CA LYS A 862 37.62 -9.17 13.13
C LYS A 862 37.78 -7.94 14.02
N LEU A 863 36.69 -7.26 14.35
CA LEU A 863 36.69 -6.02 15.14
C LEU A 863 36.89 -6.23 16.64
N SER A 864 36.71 -7.46 17.16
CA SER A 864 36.81 -7.74 18.59
C SER A 864 38.13 -8.41 19.00
N ALA A 865 38.51 -8.36 20.28
CA ALA A 865 39.67 -9.08 20.79
C ALA A 865 39.38 -10.59 20.90
N ILE A 866 40.38 -11.47 20.76
CA ILE A 866 40.19 -12.94 20.75
C ILE A 866 39.57 -13.45 22.08
N ASP A 867 39.90 -12.78 23.18
CA ASP A 867 39.42 -13.02 24.54
C ASP A 867 38.11 -12.29 24.87
N SER A 868 37.57 -11.49 23.95
CA SER A 868 36.33 -10.76 24.17
C SER A 868 35.09 -11.66 24.12
N GLN A 869 34.06 -11.27 24.88
CA GLN A 869 32.75 -11.91 24.87
C GLN A 869 32.14 -11.95 23.46
N VAL A 870 32.26 -10.85 22.71
CA VAL A 870 31.85 -10.72 21.29
C VAL A 870 32.44 -11.84 20.43
N TYR A 871 33.75 -12.08 20.57
CA TYR A 871 34.45 -13.09 19.78
C TYR A 871 33.93 -14.50 20.07
N GLN A 872 33.75 -14.84 21.34
CA GLN A 872 33.24 -16.15 21.76
C GLN A 872 31.78 -16.34 21.36
N ASP A 873 30.93 -15.34 21.60
CA ASP A 873 29.50 -15.42 21.32
C ASP A 873 29.24 -15.56 19.82
N THR A 874 30.02 -14.89 18.98
CA THR A 874 29.91 -15.03 17.52
C THR A 874 30.30 -16.43 17.04
N ILE A 875 31.30 -17.06 17.68
CA ILE A 875 31.69 -18.45 17.38
C ILE A 875 30.57 -19.42 17.78
N GLU A 876 30.06 -19.29 18.99
CA GLU A 876 28.99 -20.17 19.49
C GLU A 876 27.71 -19.99 18.68
N LEU A 877 27.40 -18.77 18.24
CA LEU A 877 26.29 -18.48 17.34
C LEU A 877 26.47 -19.11 15.96
N GLN A 878 27.66 -19.05 15.38
CA GLN A 878 27.96 -19.69 14.09
C GLN A 878 27.91 -21.22 14.20
N LYS A 879 28.39 -21.82 15.31
CA LYS A 879 28.22 -23.25 15.59
C LYS A 879 26.75 -23.64 15.78
N TYR A 880 25.98 -22.82 16.50
CA TYR A 880 24.55 -23.01 16.67
C TYR A 880 23.84 -23.01 15.31
N TYR A 881 24.13 -22.02 14.45
CA TYR A 881 23.61 -21.95 13.08
C TYR A 881 23.89 -23.24 12.30
N ILE A 882 25.13 -23.72 12.30
CA ILE A 882 25.53 -24.94 11.57
C ILE A 882 24.73 -26.15 12.05
N ARG A 883 24.59 -26.33 13.37
CA ARG A 883 23.82 -27.43 13.96
C ARG A 883 22.35 -27.38 13.55
N VAL A 884 21.71 -26.21 13.68
CA VAL A 884 20.29 -26.03 13.33
C VAL A 884 20.06 -26.19 11.83
N ARG A 885 20.95 -25.66 10.99
CA ARG A 885 20.93 -25.85 9.53
C ARG A 885 20.96 -27.32 9.15
N ASP A 886 21.92 -28.06 9.72
CA ASP A 886 22.10 -29.48 9.38
C ASP A 886 20.90 -30.32 9.86
N GLU A 887 20.33 -30.01 11.03
CA GLU A 887 19.10 -30.63 11.50
C GLU A 887 17.91 -30.34 10.56
N MET A 888 17.70 -29.08 10.18
CA MET A 888 16.61 -28.67 9.29
C MET A 888 16.74 -29.24 7.87
N CYS A 889 17.96 -29.32 7.33
CA CYS A 889 18.23 -29.98 6.06
C CYS A 889 18.26 -31.51 6.19
N SER A 890 18.09 -32.05 7.40
CA SER A 890 18.22 -33.47 7.73
C SER A 890 19.52 -34.06 7.16
N HIS A 891 20.63 -33.35 7.39
CA HIS A 891 21.98 -33.68 6.93
C HIS A 891 22.08 -33.89 5.41
N GLY A 892 21.28 -33.12 4.64
CA GLY A 892 21.24 -33.18 3.19
C GLY A 892 20.21 -34.15 2.61
N SER A 893 19.41 -34.83 3.44
CA SER A 893 18.32 -35.70 2.95
C SER A 893 17.05 -34.93 2.57
N VAL A 894 16.77 -33.79 3.22
CA VAL A 894 15.61 -32.93 2.91
C VAL A 894 15.95 -31.86 1.88
N LEU A 895 17.14 -31.24 1.99
CA LEU A 895 17.64 -30.24 1.05
C LEU A 895 19.15 -30.42 0.88
N GLN A 896 19.59 -30.71 -0.35
CA GLN A 896 21.01 -30.67 -0.70
C GLN A 896 21.39 -29.25 -1.11
N SER A 897 22.37 -28.67 -0.43
CA SER A 897 22.89 -27.33 -0.72
C SER A 897 24.41 -27.32 -0.53
N PRO A 898 25.17 -26.55 -1.36
CA PRO A 898 26.59 -26.30 -1.12
C PRO A 898 26.89 -25.77 0.28
N ALA A 899 25.92 -25.10 0.92
CA ALA A 899 25.99 -24.64 2.30
C ALA A 899 26.45 -25.72 3.29
N LEU A 900 26.03 -26.99 3.08
CA LEU A 900 26.33 -28.13 3.94
C LEU A 900 27.81 -28.57 3.88
N LEU A 901 28.58 -28.12 2.89
CA LEU A 901 30.02 -28.37 2.83
C LEU A 901 30.76 -27.66 3.97
N PHE A 902 30.25 -26.51 4.40
CA PHE A 902 30.77 -25.80 5.56
C PHE A 902 30.22 -26.43 6.84
N ASN A 903 31.02 -27.27 7.49
CA ASN A 903 30.67 -27.97 8.73
C ASN A 903 31.50 -27.46 9.92
N GLU A 904 31.21 -27.97 11.12
CA GLU A 904 31.90 -27.53 12.34
C GLU A 904 33.42 -27.73 12.28
N ASN A 905 33.91 -28.78 11.61
CA ASN A 905 35.35 -28.99 11.42
C ASN A 905 35.97 -27.93 10.51
N TYR A 906 35.25 -27.49 9.48
CA TYR A 906 35.70 -26.39 8.63
C TYR A 906 35.82 -25.09 9.43
N LEU A 907 34.79 -24.77 10.23
CA LEU A 907 34.81 -23.61 11.13
C LEU A 907 35.99 -23.67 12.10
N GLN A 908 36.28 -24.83 12.69
CA GLN A 908 37.44 -25.00 13.59
C GLN A 908 38.77 -24.71 12.87
N GLN A 909 38.94 -25.18 11.63
CA GLN A 909 40.15 -24.90 10.84
C GLN A 909 40.28 -23.41 10.51
N GLU A 910 39.17 -22.74 10.19
CA GLU A 910 39.13 -21.32 9.91
C GLU A 910 39.46 -20.47 11.14
N LEU A 911 38.89 -20.80 12.30
CA LEU A 911 39.18 -20.11 13.57
C LEU A 911 40.64 -20.26 14.00
N VAL A 912 41.27 -21.42 13.74
CA VAL A 912 42.70 -21.60 13.99
C VAL A 912 43.52 -20.65 13.11
N ARG A 913 43.20 -20.52 11.82
CA ARG A 913 43.89 -19.58 10.92
C ARG A 913 43.67 -18.13 11.38
N GLU A 914 42.43 -17.76 11.69
CA GLU A 914 42.06 -16.42 12.13
C GLU A 914 42.81 -16.00 13.41
N ARG A 915 42.93 -16.90 14.39
CA ARG A 915 43.72 -16.67 15.61
C ARG A 915 45.21 -16.49 15.30
N THR A 916 45.77 -17.34 14.44
CA THR A 916 47.20 -17.22 14.06
C THR A 916 47.51 -15.92 13.33
N GLU A 917 46.58 -15.43 12.49
CA GLU A 917 46.72 -14.14 11.79
C GLU A 917 46.63 -12.96 12.76
N LYS A 918 45.68 -13.00 13.72
CA LYS A 918 45.57 -11.98 14.77
C LYS A 918 46.77 -11.94 15.71
N ASP A 919 47.29 -13.10 16.10
CA ASP A 919 48.49 -13.21 16.92
C ASP A 919 49.75 -12.71 16.18
N ALA A 920 49.81 -12.89 14.85
CA ALA A 920 50.89 -12.33 14.03
C ALA A 920 50.80 -10.80 13.92
N LEU A 921 49.59 -10.23 13.83
CA LEU A 921 49.34 -8.79 13.76
C LEU A 921 49.66 -8.06 15.08
N THR A 922 49.28 -8.64 16.23
CA THR A 922 49.63 -8.10 17.56
C THR A 922 51.13 -8.15 17.83
N ASN A 923 51.82 -9.23 17.42
CA ASN A 923 53.28 -9.32 17.55
C ASN A 923 54.03 -8.32 16.66
N ASN A 924 53.54 -8.03 15.45
CA ASN A 924 54.13 -7.00 14.58
C ASN A 924 53.91 -5.57 15.10
N ASN A 925 52.75 -5.28 15.69
CA ASN A 925 52.50 -3.96 16.31
C ASN A 925 53.36 -3.73 17.57
N ASN A 926 53.63 -4.77 18.35
CA ASN A 926 54.55 -4.70 19.49
C ASN A 926 56.02 -4.49 19.07
N ASN A 927 56.44 -5.04 17.93
CA ASN A 927 57.78 -4.80 17.39
C ASN A 927 57.95 -3.39 16.80
N ASN A 928 56.91 -2.81 16.20
CA ASN A 928 56.92 -1.43 15.69
C ASN A 928 56.94 -0.37 16.81
N ASN A 929 56.25 -0.63 17.93
CA ASN A 929 56.30 0.26 19.10
C ASN A 929 57.66 0.25 19.83
N ASN A 930 58.44 -0.82 19.70
CA ASN A 930 59.81 -0.87 20.22
C ASN A 930 60.85 -0.19 19.31
N GLN A 931 60.52 0.16 18.06
CA GLN A 931 61.40 0.96 17.20
C GLN A 931 61.15 2.48 17.33
N ASN A 932 59.97 2.90 17.77
CA ASN A 932 59.66 4.32 18.02
C ASN A 932 60.08 4.83 19.42
N SER A 933 60.57 3.97 20.31
CA SER A 933 61.05 4.34 21.65
C SER A 933 62.56 4.61 21.72
N THR A 934 63.29 4.55 20.59
CA THR A 934 64.75 4.77 20.55
C THR A 934 65.22 6.06 19.85
N SER A 935 64.32 6.99 19.50
CA SER A 935 64.67 8.20 18.73
C SER A 935 64.36 9.56 19.38
N THR A 936 64.14 9.62 20.70
CA THR A 936 64.03 10.90 21.44
C THR A 936 64.65 10.84 22.84
N THR A 937 65.98 10.83 22.91
CA THR A 937 66.72 11.31 24.10
C THR A 937 68.10 11.85 23.65
N LYS A 938 68.16 13.15 23.32
CA LYS A 938 69.38 13.97 23.37
C LYS A 938 69.06 15.42 22.96
N SER A 939 68.64 16.24 23.91
CA SER A 939 69.05 17.65 24.04
C SER A 939 68.19 18.38 25.07
N SER A 940 68.71 18.52 26.29
CA SER A 940 68.53 19.70 27.16
C SER A 940 68.86 19.29 28.60
N ASP A 941 70.09 19.52 29.03
CA ASP A 941 70.42 19.68 30.45
C ASP A 941 71.83 20.26 30.53
N THR A 942 71.91 21.58 30.71
CA THR A 942 73.00 22.32 31.36
C THR A 942 72.62 23.79 31.31
N ASP A 943 71.95 24.28 32.36
CA ASP A 943 72.38 25.50 33.04
C ASP A 943 71.55 25.74 34.31
N GLU A 944 72.22 26.35 35.28
CA GLU A 944 71.69 26.88 36.56
C GLU A 944 71.67 25.91 37.75
N ASN A 945 72.84 25.74 38.36
CA ASN A 945 72.97 25.80 39.82
C ASN A 945 74.10 26.77 40.20
N LYS A 946 73.70 27.98 40.61
CA LYS A 946 74.44 28.85 41.52
C LYS A 946 73.47 29.24 42.63
N GLU A 947 73.52 28.52 43.74
CA GLU A 947 73.53 29.12 45.07
C GLU A 947 74.07 28.11 46.09
N SER A 948 75.18 28.52 46.73
CA SER A 948 75.88 27.94 47.91
C SER A 948 76.79 26.73 47.70
#